data_AF-A0A524DYR1-F1
#
_entry.id   AF-A0A524DYR1-F1
#
_cell.length_a   1.000
_cell.length_b   1.000
_cell.length_c   1.000
_cell.angle_alpha   90.00
_cell.angle_beta   90.00
_cell.angle_gamma   90.00
#
_symmetry.space_group_name_H-M   'P 1'
#
loop_
_entity.id
_entity.type
_entity.pdbx_description
1 polymer ?
#
loop_
_entity_poly.entity_id
_entity_poly.type
_entity_poly.pdbx_seq_one_letter_code
_entity_poly.pdbx_strand_id
1 'polypeptide(L)'
;MKAERVNEISTKFNCLVLAPKKDIRNLRILVFKALKKGEKVENIVPFRHLRVELEYKGINRLRPIKIEYKEHGTQYIDSKRFIQMLRQAKTIYLVEDREGSLQDFARMLDDYQIGYKMKEVCRLCLLDNKITFLHKKDRYFRSRDVQFPMCLVCAMKEITDESQFRGFAPNRKFLDRVEGLLRKKFHHNVNSILKVFEPGFDASKNPEFTLYDTIEVKGDARKAFPITNYDLPDEFVEILDKDRVTTLMSVQDKAIQQGLLKGNNMLISAPTGTGKTLIGELAGMSKLYSKKRGRVLYLGNLVALVNQKYESFKERYQKFTAAIRVGMSKIDVEGEDLVIMDEDIKDADIICASYEAFEFLLRRGKEEVNNIGRISTIIIDEIQTLEDEERGAILAGLIAKVMLLFPEAQIVGLSATIGNGEEVAKLLHMTPIVYNDRPVPVERHLVLCKSEYEKLFNIVQLVRRESKIESKYGYSGSSIIFTNARWRCEYLASLLIERGINAVAYHSGLTYQSRKDIEMSFEKGLIQAVCTTYALGAGFDTPCSQVIFETCLMGIAVLSANMFLNMSGRAGRFRRQERGKVVLLIEIGKNYPGTDRTEDQIALDLLESETEPLILDYNPDLIQSQVLAAIAAGIEENSKLEEFYENLIGSREDLTALLKGLRKRRLIESREGMHLITTLGRAIALSFFTVDEGLMIVKEIHRGKDPLIMAIRLEFFENVYLTEEVKKVFLDEFKMDLPNRFFTGRIMGIAASTRFKRRLKRSFGWLSQSIALWQKVFFSCNCGNAPYCDCAELIMNQKLIDLRMKQGMTPKQISKHMERKYNLKVYSGDLLRFFDNLVHRLQGIGRIAQVLGERETEMQIYEVIHAIETPKKIAKVGHS
;
A
#
# COMPACT_ATOMS: atom_id res chain seq x y z
N MET A 1 -57.50 -58.63 -7.09
CA MET A 1 -57.11 -59.79 -6.26
C MET A 1 -55.65 -60.09 -6.53
N LYS A 2 -54.89 -60.34 -5.45
CA LYS A 2 -53.54 -60.91 -5.40
C LYS A 2 -52.36 -59.98 -5.78
N ALA A 3 -51.74 -59.52 -4.68
CA ALA A 3 -50.31 -59.65 -4.41
C ALA A 3 -49.35 -59.09 -5.45
N GLU A 4 -48.95 -57.83 -5.29
CA GLU A 4 -47.57 -57.40 -5.57
C GLU A 4 -47.34 -55.98 -5.00
N ARG A 5 -46.15 -55.79 -4.41
CA ARG A 5 -45.58 -54.54 -3.85
C ARG A 5 -45.94 -54.14 -2.41
N VAL A 6 -45.59 -55.02 -1.46
CA VAL A 6 -45.11 -54.63 -0.10
C VAL A 6 -43.68 -55.19 0.15
N ASN A 7 -43.00 -55.64 -0.92
CA ASN A 7 -41.67 -56.27 -0.88
C ASN A 7 -40.55 -55.32 -1.34
N GLU A 8 -40.32 -54.23 -0.61
CA GLU A 8 -39.07 -53.44 -0.71
C GLU A 8 -38.46 -53.15 0.67
N ILE A 9 -38.27 -54.20 1.47
CA ILE A 9 -37.27 -54.19 2.57
C ILE A 9 -36.17 -55.22 2.25
N SER A 10 -35.89 -55.45 0.96
CA SER A 10 -34.88 -56.41 0.46
C SER A 10 -33.64 -55.75 -0.14
N THR A 11 -33.51 -54.42 -0.08
CA THR A 11 -32.26 -53.74 -0.41
C THR A 11 -31.26 -53.93 0.72
N LYS A 12 -30.14 -54.64 0.45
CA LYS A 12 -29.03 -54.89 1.39
C LYS A 12 -28.67 -53.65 2.23
N PHE A 13 -29.13 -53.61 3.48
CA PHE A 13 -28.77 -52.58 4.47
C PHE A 13 -27.45 -53.00 5.15
N ASN A 14 -26.45 -52.11 5.22
CA ASN A 14 -25.10 -52.50 5.69
C ASN A 14 -24.63 -51.82 6.98
N CYS A 15 -25.37 -50.87 7.54
CA CYS A 15 -24.89 -50.09 8.68
C CYS A 15 -26.07 -49.52 9.46
N LEU A 16 -26.23 -49.95 10.70
CA LEU A 16 -27.14 -49.38 11.70
C LEU A 16 -26.28 -48.68 12.72
N VAL A 17 -26.56 -47.40 12.99
CA VAL A 17 -25.85 -46.64 14.03
C VAL A 17 -26.87 -46.07 15.01
N LEU A 18 -26.65 -46.35 16.29
CA LEU A 18 -27.57 -46.03 17.38
C LEU A 18 -27.15 -44.76 18.08
N ALA A 19 -28.08 -43.82 18.22
CA ALA A 19 -27.86 -42.60 19.00
C ALA A 19 -28.90 -42.56 20.13
N PRO A 20 -28.50 -42.61 21.41
CA PRO A 20 -29.46 -42.49 22.51
C PRO A 20 -30.06 -41.08 22.53
N LYS A 21 -31.38 -40.99 22.71
CA LYS A 21 -32.09 -39.73 22.97
C LYS A 21 -32.60 -39.78 24.41
N LYS A 22 -31.67 -39.62 25.37
CA LYS A 22 -31.90 -39.49 26.83
C LYS A 22 -32.39 -40.73 27.63
N ASP A 23 -32.93 -41.78 27.02
CA ASP A 23 -33.38 -43.00 27.74
C ASP A 23 -33.24 -44.25 26.85
N ILE A 24 -32.72 -45.36 27.41
CA ILE A 24 -32.54 -46.65 26.72
C ILE A 24 -33.87 -47.27 26.27
N ARG A 25 -34.99 -46.89 26.91
CA ARG A 25 -36.35 -47.32 26.51
C ARG A 25 -36.78 -46.73 25.17
N ASN A 26 -36.11 -45.70 24.67
CA ASN A 26 -36.43 -45.04 23.41
C ASN A 26 -35.16 -44.83 22.56
N LEU A 27 -34.85 -45.80 21.71
CA LEU A 27 -33.70 -45.73 20.83
C LEU A 27 -34.02 -45.08 19.49
N ARG A 28 -33.06 -44.31 18.99
CA ARG A 28 -33.04 -43.84 17.62
C ARG A 28 -32.01 -44.63 16.83
N ILE A 29 -32.46 -45.23 15.74
CA ILE A 29 -31.63 -46.05 14.87
C ILE A 29 -31.50 -45.38 13.51
N LEU A 30 -30.27 -45.14 13.08
CA LEU A 30 -29.95 -44.55 11.79
C LEU A 30 -29.56 -45.68 10.82
N VAL A 31 -30.27 -45.81 9.70
CA VAL A 31 -30.07 -46.86 8.71
C VAL A 31 -29.37 -46.28 7.49
N PHE A 32 -28.26 -46.87 7.06
CA PHE A 32 -27.47 -46.39 5.92
C PHE A 32 -27.42 -47.40 4.77
N LYS A 33 -27.27 -46.88 3.54
CA LYS A 33 -26.97 -47.70 2.35
C LYS A 33 -25.57 -48.30 2.43
N ALA A 34 -25.32 -49.31 1.60
CA ALA A 34 -24.04 -50.02 1.52
C ALA A 34 -22.83 -49.11 1.30
N LEU A 35 -21.91 -49.07 2.28
CA LEU A 35 -20.59 -48.45 2.11
C LEU A 35 -19.69 -49.34 1.24
N LYS A 36 -19.05 -48.75 0.22
CA LYS A 36 -18.07 -49.46 -0.63
C LYS A 36 -16.76 -49.64 0.14
N LYS A 37 -16.06 -50.73 -0.12
CA LYS A 37 -14.75 -51.03 0.50
C LYS A 37 -13.75 -49.94 0.06
N GLY A 38 -13.26 -49.13 1.00
CA GLY A 38 -12.32 -48.03 0.74
C GLY A 38 -12.93 -46.61 0.67
N GLU A 39 -14.25 -46.45 0.80
CA GLU A 39 -14.85 -45.11 0.93
C GLU A 39 -14.40 -44.45 2.25
N LYS A 40 -13.95 -43.19 2.18
CA LYS A 40 -13.75 -42.35 3.37
C LYS A 40 -15.13 -42.12 4.01
N VAL A 41 -15.28 -42.51 5.27
CA VAL A 41 -16.56 -42.42 5.98
C VAL A 41 -16.65 -41.10 6.73
N GLU A 42 -17.00 -40.04 6.01
CA GLU A 42 -17.23 -38.71 6.57
C GLU A 42 -18.61 -38.20 6.13
N ASN A 43 -19.39 -37.66 7.07
CA ASN A 43 -20.70 -37.04 6.84
C ASN A 43 -21.72 -37.91 6.08
N ILE A 44 -21.82 -39.21 6.40
CA ILE A 44 -22.84 -40.06 5.78
C ILE A 44 -24.23 -39.64 6.27
N VAL A 45 -25.15 -39.41 5.33
CA VAL A 45 -26.57 -39.17 5.60
C VAL A 45 -27.31 -40.51 5.66
N PRO A 46 -28.15 -40.75 6.68
CA PRO A 46 -28.95 -41.96 6.79
C PRO A 46 -29.98 -42.02 5.68
N PHE A 47 -30.18 -43.22 5.16
CA PHE A 47 -31.27 -43.54 4.25
C PHE A 47 -32.62 -43.55 4.98
N ARG A 48 -32.67 -44.03 6.22
CA ARG A 48 -33.88 -44.06 7.06
C ARG A 48 -33.58 -43.82 8.53
N HIS A 49 -34.59 -43.32 9.24
CA HIS A 49 -34.60 -43.16 10.70
C HIS A 49 -35.66 -44.08 11.31
N LEU A 50 -35.26 -44.95 12.25
CA LEU A 50 -36.19 -45.73 13.07
C LEU A 50 -36.20 -45.18 14.49
N ARG A 51 -37.38 -45.19 15.11
CA ARG A 51 -37.56 -45.03 16.56
C ARG A 51 -37.99 -46.38 17.12
N VAL A 52 -37.28 -46.88 18.11
CA VAL A 52 -37.52 -48.18 18.73
C VAL A 52 -37.77 -47.99 20.20
N GLU A 53 -38.95 -48.41 20.65
CA GLU A 53 -39.33 -48.49 22.05
C GLU A 53 -39.01 -49.88 22.58
N LEU A 54 -38.33 -49.93 23.73
CA LEU A 54 -37.81 -51.13 24.37
C LEU A 54 -38.41 -51.27 25.77
N GLU A 55 -38.73 -52.51 26.15
CA GLU A 55 -39.21 -52.85 27.49
C GLU A 55 -38.48 -54.08 28.02
N TYR A 56 -38.30 -54.14 29.33
CA TYR A 56 -37.79 -55.32 30.02
C TYR A 56 -38.88 -56.38 30.14
N LYS A 57 -38.63 -57.58 29.61
CA LYS A 57 -39.50 -58.75 29.80
C LYS A 57 -38.79 -59.81 30.64
N GLY A 58 -39.30 -60.06 31.85
CA GLY A 58 -38.68 -60.97 32.82
C GLY A 58 -37.44 -60.39 33.51
N ILE A 59 -36.55 -61.24 34.01
CA ILE A 59 -35.30 -60.82 34.69
C ILE A 59 -34.34 -60.22 33.65
N ASN A 60 -34.27 -58.89 33.56
CA ASN A 60 -33.28 -58.10 32.81
C ASN A 60 -33.13 -58.35 31.29
N ARG A 61 -34.13 -58.93 30.60
CA ARG A 61 -34.08 -59.10 29.13
C ARG A 61 -34.83 -58.00 28.39
N LEU A 62 -34.10 -57.16 27.67
CA LEU A 62 -34.65 -56.06 26.89
C LEU A 62 -35.28 -56.58 25.57
N ARG A 63 -36.47 -56.10 25.20
CA ARG A 63 -37.19 -56.51 23.99
C ARG A 63 -37.82 -55.32 23.27
N PRO A 64 -37.80 -55.28 21.92
CA PRO A 64 -38.45 -54.22 21.16
C PRO A 64 -39.97 -54.42 21.12
N ILE A 65 -40.71 -53.36 21.45
CA ILE A 65 -42.17 -53.36 21.55
C ILE A 65 -42.81 -52.51 20.45
N LYS A 66 -42.20 -51.36 20.15
CA LYS A 66 -42.73 -50.44 19.14
C LYS A 66 -41.59 -50.00 18.23
N ILE A 67 -41.68 -50.26 16.93
CA ILE A 67 -40.70 -49.76 15.95
C ILE A 67 -41.44 -48.89 14.94
N GLU A 68 -41.07 -47.62 14.87
CA GLU A 68 -41.65 -46.62 13.99
C GLU A 68 -40.62 -46.09 13.01
N TYR A 69 -41.03 -45.84 11.76
CA TYR A 69 -40.25 -45.06 10.81
C TYR A 69 -41.15 -44.13 10.00
N LYS A 70 -40.56 -43.05 9.47
CA LYS A 70 -41.26 -42.04 8.68
C LYS A 70 -40.87 -42.17 7.21
N GLU A 71 -41.81 -42.62 6.39
CA GLU A 71 -41.72 -42.64 4.92
C GLU A 71 -43.17 -42.61 4.41
N HIS A 72 -43.64 -41.46 3.90
CA HIS A 72 -45.04 -41.25 3.52
C HIS A 72 -46.08 -41.50 4.64
N GLY A 73 -45.78 -41.04 5.86
CA GLY A 73 -46.59 -41.29 7.07
C GLY A 73 -45.80 -42.06 8.13
N THR A 74 -46.38 -42.24 9.32
CA THR A 74 -45.78 -43.08 10.37
C THR A 74 -46.12 -44.54 10.09
N GLN A 75 -45.11 -45.35 9.80
CA GLN A 75 -45.25 -46.79 9.55
C GLN A 75 -44.67 -47.59 10.72
N TYR A 76 -45.27 -48.73 11.04
CA TYR A 76 -44.88 -49.61 12.15
C TYR A 76 -44.26 -50.91 11.63
N ILE A 77 -43.20 -51.37 12.30
CA ILE A 77 -42.55 -52.66 12.04
C ILE A 77 -42.77 -53.55 13.27
N ASP A 78 -43.21 -54.79 13.05
CA ASP A 78 -43.33 -55.76 14.15
C ASP A 78 -41.95 -56.21 14.66
N SER A 79 -41.90 -56.67 15.91
CA SER A 79 -40.65 -57.05 16.57
C SER A 79 -39.90 -58.19 15.85
N LYS A 80 -40.60 -59.15 15.22
CA LYS A 80 -39.94 -60.28 14.52
C LYS A 80 -39.25 -59.79 13.25
N ARG A 81 -39.93 -58.94 12.47
CA ARG A 81 -39.41 -58.33 11.26
C ARG A 81 -38.24 -57.40 11.58
N PHE A 82 -38.29 -56.66 12.67
CA PHE A 82 -37.17 -55.85 13.14
C PHE A 82 -35.94 -56.71 13.49
N ILE A 83 -36.09 -57.80 14.24
CA ILE A 83 -34.97 -58.73 14.52
C ILE A 83 -34.43 -59.36 13.24
N GLN A 84 -35.30 -59.70 12.28
CA GLN A 84 -34.87 -60.21 10.97
C GLN A 84 -34.07 -59.16 10.19
N MET A 85 -34.49 -57.89 10.22
CA MET A 85 -33.73 -56.79 9.63
C MET A 85 -32.35 -56.63 10.26
N LEU A 86 -32.23 -56.73 11.59
CA LEU A 86 -30.94 -56.70 12.28
C LEU A 86 -30.04 -57.88 11.86
N ARG A 87 -30.59 -59.09 11.72
CA ARG A 87 -29.86 -60.27 11.25
C ARG A 87 -29.38 -60.18 9.80
N GLN A 88 -30.15 -59.50 8.95
CA GLN A 88 -29.80 -59.29 7.55
C GLN A 88 -28.78 -58.15 7.35
N ALA A 89 -28.53 -57.34 8.37
CA ALA A 89 -27.58 -56.24 8.29
C ALA A 89 -26.15 -56.77 8.14
N LYS A 90 -25.41 -56.30 7.14
CA LYS A 90 -24.01 -56.72 6.90
C LYS A 90 -23.08 -56.33 8.04
N THR A 91 -23.33 -55.21 8.72
CA THR A 91 -22.57 -54.76 9.90
C THR A 91 -23.46 -53.85 10.74
N ILE A 92 -23.42 -54.02 12.06
CA ILE A 92 -24.08 -53.14 13.03
C ILE A 92 -23.01 -52.39 13.81
N TYR A 93 -23.13 -51.07 13.91
CA TYR A 93 -22.24 -50.26 14.73
C TYR A 93 -23.00 -49.68 15.93
N LEU A 94 -22.50 -49.95 17.12
CA LEU A 94 -22.99 -49.30 18.32
C LEU A 94 -22.09 -48.08 18.59
N VAL A 95 -22.71 -46.92 18.79
CA VAL A 95 -21.96 -45.71 19.15
C VAL A 95 -21.48 -45.86 20.57
N GLU A 96 -20.18 -45.70 20.77
CA GLU A 96 -19.60 -45.68 22.11
C GLU A 96 -20.07 -44.42 22.85
N ASP A 97 -20.72 -44.63 24.00
CA ASP A 97 -21.25 -43.61 24.89
C ASP A 97 -20.68 -43.88 26.29
N ARG A 98 -20.29 -42.82 27.02
CA ARG A 98 -19.65 -42.95 28.35
C ARG A 98 -20.64 -43.29 29.47
N GLU A 99 -21.94 -43.12 29.25
CA GLU A 99 -23.00 -43.41 30.22
C GLU A 99 -23.39 -44.90 30.23
N GLY A 100 -22.82 -45.71 29.31
CA GLY A 100 -23.15 -47.13 29.17
C GLY A 100 -24.56 -47.35 28.66
N SER A 101 -25.20 -46.32 28.07
CA SER A 101 -26.63 -46.31 27.75
C SER A 101 -27.06 -47.32 26.68
N LEU A 102 -26.10 -47.96 26.00
CA LEU A 102 -26.35 -49.01 25.01
C LEU A 102 -25.92 -50.41 25.49
N GLN A 103 -25.46 -50.58 26.74
CA GLN A 103 -25.03 -51.88 27.26
C GLN A 103 -26.16 -52.92 27.28
N ASP A 104 -27.37 -52.55 27.72
CA ASP A 104 -28.50 -53.50 27.71
C ASP A 104 -29.01 -53.79 26.30
N PHE A 105 -28.84 -52.85 25.36
CA PHE A 105 -29.11 -53.10 23.94
C PHE A 105 -28.06 -54.03 23.33
N ALA A 106 -26.78 -53.87 23.68
CA ALA A 106 -25.71 -54.77 23.27
C ALA A 106 -25.98 -56.20 23.78
N ARG A 107 -26.36 -56.34 25.06
CA ARG A 107 -26.81 -57.61 25.65
C ARG A 107 -28.01 -58.20 24.91
N MET A 108 -28.98 -57.37 24.48
CA MET A 108 -30.09 -57.83 23.65
C MET A 108 -29.60 -58.39 22.30
N LEU A 109 -28.64 -57.73 21.65
CA LEU A 109 -28.05 -58.25 20.41
C LEU A 109 -27.33 -59.59 20.64
N ASP A 110 -26.60 -59.71 21.75
CA ASP A 110 -25.93 -60.94 22.17
C ASP A 110 -26.94 -62.08 22.42
N ASP A 111 -28.04 -61.80 23.14
CA ASP A 111 -29.17 -62.73 23.36
C ASP A 111 -29.75 -63.27 22.05
N TYR A 112 -29.75 -62.46 20.99
CA TYR A 112 -30.24 -62.84 19.65
C TYR A 112 -29.15 -63.40 18.72
N GLN A 113 -27.90 -63.52 19.20
CA GLN A 113 -26.70 -63.93 18.45
C GLN A 113 -26.40 -63.01 17.25
N ILE A 114 -26.56 -61.70 17.42
CA ILE A 114 -26.35 -60.70 16.37
C ILE A 114 -25.03 -59.97 16.60
N GLY A 115 -24.07 -60.12 15.68
CA GLY A 115 -22.76 -59.47 15.77
C GLY A 115 -22.80 -57.95 15.56
N TYR A 116 -22.05 -57.22 16.37
CA TYR A 116 -21.91 -55.76 16.27
C TYR A 116 -20.46 -55.30 16.47
N LYS A 117 -20.17 -54.04 16.17
CA LYS A 117 -18.87 -53.38 16.39
C LYS A 117 -19.07 -52.07 17.14
N MET A 118 -18.33 -51.87 18.23
CA MET A 118 -18.26 -50.58 18.90
C MET A 118 -17.48 -49.58 18.03
N LYS A 119 -18.03 -48.38 17.83
CA LYS A 119 -17.35 -47.29 17.13
C LYS A 119 -17.62 -45.96 17.81
N GLU A 120 -16.57 -45.18 17.95
CA GLU A 120 -16.68 -43.78 18.32
C GLU A 120 -17.06 -42.94 17.09
N VAL A 121 -18.00 -42.01 17.27
CA VAL A 121 -18.49 -41.11 16.20
C VAL A 121 -18.44 -39.67 16.66
N CYS A 122 -18.41 -38.74 15.70
CA CYS A 122 -18.55 -37.33 16.01
C CYS A 122 -19.98 -37.02 16.50
N ARG A 123 -20.10 -36.56 17.75
CA ARG A 123 -21.38 -36.19 18.37
C ARG A 123 -22.09 -35.03 17.66
N LEU A 124 -21.32 -34.05 17.17
CA LEU A 124 -21.87 -32.90 16.43
C LEU A 124 -22.49 -33.33 15.09
N CYS A 125 -21.80 -34.16 14.30
CA CYS A 125 -22.40 -34.78 13.11
C CYS A 125 -23.68 -35.54 13.46
N LEU A 126 -23.67 -36.29 14.56
CA LEU A 126 -24.81 -37.10 15.00
C LEU A 126 -26.04 -36.26 15.35
N LEU A 127 -25.84 -35.08 15.95
CA LEU A 127 -26.90 -34.10 16.21
C LEU A 127 -27.52 -33.58 14.90
N ASP A 128 -26.68 -33.36 13.88
CA ASP A 128 -27.09 -32.98 12.51
C ASP A 128 -27.63 -34.15 11.67
N ASN A 129 -27.95 -35.29 12.31
CA ASN A 129 -28.41 -36.52 11.66
C ASN A 129 -27.43 -37.10 10.63
N LYS A 130 -26.13 -36.84 10.77
CA LYS A 130 -25.05 -37.38 9.93
C LYS A 130 -24.12 -38.25 10.76
N ILE A 131 -23.31 -39.08 10.11
CA ILE A 131 -22.32 -39.89 10.82
C ILE A 131 -20.94 -39.75 10.22
N THR A 132 -19.99 -39.51 11.12
CA THR A 132 -18.56 -39.52 10.85
C THR A 132 -17.91 -40.40 11.90
N PHE A 133 -17.27 -41.49 11.46
CA PHE A 133 -16.51 -42.36 12.37
C PHE A 133 -15.19 -41.67 12.74
N LEU A 134 -14.84 -41.68 14.02
CA LEU A 134 -13.60 -41.07 14.48
C LEU A 134 -12.47 -42.10 14.50
N HIS A 135 -11.36 -41.74 13.88
CA HIS A 135 -10.10 -42.46 13.98
C HIS A 135 -9.17 -41.76 14.97
N LYS A 136 -8.21 -42.48 15.58
CA LYS A 136 -7.29 -41.91 16.59
C LYS A 136 -6.62 -40.60 16.17
N LYS A 137 -6.31 -40.45 14.88
CA LYS A 137 -5.65 -39.27 14.27
C LYS A 137 -6.60 -38.13 13.87
N ASP A 138 -7.92 -38.32 14.00
CA ASP A 138 -8.95 -37.38 13.55
C ASP A 138 -9.87 -36.97 14.71
N ARG A 139 -9.35 -37.01 15.94
CA ARG A 139 -10.05 -36.64 17.18
C ARG A 139 -9.69 -35.22 17.58
N TYR A 140 -10.68 -34.33 17.59
CA TYR A 140 -10.53 -32.93 17.99
C TYR A 140 -11.37 -32.63 19.22
N PHE A 141 -10.96 -31.68 20.06
CA PHE A 141 -11.62 -31.38 21.32
C PHE A 141 -11.79 -29.87 21.50
N ARG A 142 -12.91 -29.43 22.12
CA ARG A 142 -13.12 -28.01 22.43
C ARG A 142 -12.12 -27.52 23.48
N SER A 143 -12.04 -28.19 24.63
CA SER A 143 -10.97 -28.07 25.62
C SER A 143 -10.43 -29.46 25.97
N ARG A 144 -9.23 -29.55 26.54
CA ARG A 144 -8.71 -30.81 27.10
C ARG A 144 -9.59 -31.37 28.23
N ASP A 145 -10.34 -30.50 28.90
CA ASP A 145 -11.24 -30.85 29.99
C ASP A 145 -12.61 -31.34 29.49
N VAL A 146 -12.94 -31.10 28.22
CA VAL A 146 -14.19 -31.54 27.58
C VAL A 146 -13.96 -32.85 26.83
N GLN A 147 -14.57 -33.92 27.33
CA GLN A 147 -14.23 -35.30 27.01
C GLN A 147 -14.82 -35.89 25.71
N PHE A 148 -15.53 -35.09 24.90
CA PHE A 148 -16.20 -35.57 23.69
C PHE A 148 -15.42 -35.14 22.43
N PRO A 149 -14.81 -36.08 21.69
CA PRO A 149 -14.12 -35.75 20.46
C PRO A 149 -15.10 -35.43 19.33
N MET A 150 -14.68 -34.54 18.46
CA MET A 150 -15.34 -34.18 17.21
C MET A 150 -14.44 -34.47 16.01
N CYS A 151 -15.03 -34.61 14.82
CA CYS A 151 -14.26 -34.73 13.59
C CYS A 151 -13.71 -33.36 13.19
N LEU A 152 -12.74 -33.35 12.26
CA LEU A 152 -12.17 -32.09 11.78
C LEU A 152 -13.24 -31.15 11.23
N VAL A 153 -14.18 -31.64 10.42
CA VAL A 153 -15.21 -30.80 9.78
C VAL A 153 -16.00 -30.04 10.84
N CYS A 154 -16.41 -30.70 11.91
CA CYS A 154 -17.11 -30.05 13.01
C CYS A 154 -16.20 -29.11 13.82
N ALA A 155 -14.93 -29.46 14.03
CA ALA A 155 -13.97 -28.59 14.70
C ALA A 155 -13.71 -27.30 13.91
N MET A 156 -13.54 -27.39 12.59
CA MET A 156 -13.37 -26.23 11.71
C MET A 156 -14.66 -25.40 11.60
N LYS A 157 -15.83 -26.06 11.58
CA LYS A 157 -17.12 -25.38 11.67
C LYS A 157 -17.22 -24.56 12.96
N GLU A 158 -16.90 -25.16 14.10
CA GLU A 158 -16.90 -24.46 15.40
C GLU A 158 -15.99 -23.22 15.38
N ILE A 159 -14.76 -23.36 14.84
CA ILE A 159 -13.83 -22.22 14.72
C ILE A 159 -14.40 -21.14 13.80
N THR A 160 -15.01 -21.54 12.69
CA THR A 160 -15.59 -20.62 11.71
C THR A 160 -16.78 -19.87 12.32
N ASP A 161 -17.72 -20.60 12.93
CA ASP A 161 -18.92 -20.06 13.57
C ASP A 161 -18.53 -19.12 14.73
N GLU A 162 -17.55 -19.48 15.56
CA GLU A 162 -17.05 -18.64 16.65
C GLU A 162 -16.32 -17.39 16.12
N SER A 163 -15.56 -17.51 15.03
CA SER A 163 -14.90 -16.36 14.39
C SER A 163 -15.93 -15.36 13.87
N GLN A 164 -16.97 -15.87 13.17
CA GLN A 164 -18.06 -15.06 12.65
C GLN A 164 -18.88 -14.42 13.76
N PHE A 165 -19.17 -15.15 14.84
CA PHE A 165 -19.82 -14.60 16.03
C PHE A 165 -19.04 -13.44 16.64
N ARG A 166 -17.70 -13.47 16.54
CA ARG A 166 -16.81 -12.40 16.98
C ARG A 166 -16.59 -11.29 15.92
N GLY A 167 -17.33 -11.35 14.81
CA GLY A 167 -17.31 -10.34 13.74
C GLY A 167 -16.22 -10.53 12.69
N PHE A 168 -15.46 -11.63 12.72
CA PHE A 168 -14.41 -11.92 11.73
C PHE A 168 -14.87 -12.99 10.75
N ALA A 169 -14.87 -12.67 9.46
CA ALA A 169 -15.25 -13.61 8.40
C ALA A 169 -13.99 -14.19 7.72
N PRO A 170 -13.44 -15.33 8.17
CA PRO A 170 -12.21 -15.88 7.62
C PRO A 170 -12.41 -16.38 6.18
N ASN A 171 -11.43 -16.13 5.31
CA ASN A 171 -11.39 -16.70 3.97
C ASN A 171 -10.86 -18.15 3.97
N ARG A 172 -10.91 -18.81 2.81
CA ARG A 172 -10.51 -20.23 2.67
C ARG A 172 -9.05 -20.45 3.07
N LYS A 173 -8.15 -19.58 2.61
CA LYS A 173 -6.70 -19.69 2.85
C LYS A 173 -6.34 -19.55 4.33
N PHE A 174 -7.01 -18.64 5.05
CA PHE A 174 -6.90 -18.54 6.50
C PHE A 174 -7.38 -19.82 7.19
N LEU A 175 -8.52 -20.37 6.77
CA LEU A 175 -9.05 -21.62 7.35
C LEU A 175 -8.13 -22.83 7.09
N ASP A 176 -7.53 -22.94 5.91
CA ASP A 176 -6.57 -24.00 5.59
C ASP A 176 -5.33 -23.93 6.50
N ARG A 177 -4.86 -22.71 6.81
CA ARG A 177 -3.77 -22.46 7.76
C ARG A 177 -4.15 -22.91 9.17
N VAL A 178 -5.33 -22.51 9.64
CA VAL A 178 -5.87 -22.88 10.95
C VAL A 178 -6.02 -24.40 11.08
N GLU A 179 -6.54 -25.07 10.05
CA GLU A 179 -6.63 -26.53 9.99
C GLU A 179 -5.23 -27.17 10.18
N GLY A 180 -4.22 -26.65 9.47
CA GLY A 180 -2.84 -27.12 9.57
C GLY A 180 -2.26 -27.00 10.98
N LEU A 181 -2.50 -25.87 11.65
CA LEU A 181 -2.09 -25.63 13.05
C LEU A 181 -2.78 -26.59 14.02
N LEU A 182 -4.09 -26.77 13.85
CA LEU A 182 -4.91 -27.64 14.68
C LEU A 182 -4.45 -29.10 14.58
N ARG A 183 -4.12 -29.57 13.37
CA ARG A 183 -3.61 -30.92 13.10
C ARG A 183 -2.19 -31.15 13.62
N LYS A 184 -1.28 -30.21 13.37
CA LYS A 184 0.18 -30.43 13.55
C LYS A 184 0.73 -29.96 14.89
N LYS A 185 0.23 -28.85 15.42
CA LYS A 185 0.83 -28.17 16.59
C LYS A 185 -0.02 -28.23 17.85
N PHE A 186 -1.33 -28.00 17.74
CA PHE A 186 -2.17 -27.82 18.93
C PHE A 186 -2.82 -29.11 19.42
N HIS A 187 -2.29 -30.26 19.00
CA HIS A 187 -2.76 -31.59 19.40
C HIS A 187 -4.29 -31.71 19.31
N HIS A 188 -4.88 -31.14 18.27
CA HIS A 188 -6.32 -31.20 18.00
C HIS A 188 -7.22 -30.45 19.02
N ASN A 189 -6.69 -29.44 19.72
CA ASN A 189 -7.45 -28.60 20.66
C ASN A 189 -7.96 -27.29 20.01
N VAL A 190 -9.27 -27.15 19.88
CA VAL A 190 -9.94 -25.99 19.27
C VAL A 190 -9.77 -24.71 20.08
N ASN A 191 -9.92 -24.75 21.41
CA ASN A 191 -9.76 -23.55 22.25
C ASN A 191 -8.35 -22.96 22.14
N SER A 192 -7.34 -23.78 21.80
CA SER A 192 -5.99 -23.25 21.57
C SER A 192 -5.94 -22.26 20.41
N ILE A 193 -6.71 -22.49 19.34
CA ILE A 193 -6.84 -21.57 18.19
C ILE A 193 -7.60 -20.31 18.59
N LEU A 194 -8.68 -20.46 19.37
CA LEU A 194 -9.55 -19.36 19.77
C LEU A 194 -8.88 -18.33 20.69
N LYS A 195 -7.70 -18.66 21.26
CA LYS A 195 -6.88 -17.73 22.06
C LYS A 195 -6.52 -16.45 21.32
N VAL A 196 -6.44 -16.46 19.99
CA VAL A 196 -6.18 -15.26 19.18
C VAL A 196 -7.25 -14.17 19.39
N PHE A 197 -8.45 -14.57 19.81
CA PHE A 197 -9.55 -13.67 20.13
C PHE A 197 -9.69 -13.38 21.63
N GLU A 198 -8.74 -13.76 22.48
CA GLU A 198 -8.76 -13.41 23.90
C GLU A 198 -8.22 -11.98 24.10
N PRO A 199 -8.81 -11.18 25.03
CA PRO A 199 -8.31 -9.85 25.32
C PRO A 199 -6.84 -9.86 25.76
N GLY A 200 -6.05 -8.91 25.26
CA GLY A 200 -4.63 -8.80 25.61
C GLY A 200 -3.73 -9.87 24.98
N PHE A 201 -4.19 -10.54 23.93
CA PHE A 201 -3.36 -11.44 23.12
C PHE A 201 -2.09 -10.73 22.62
N ASP A 202 -0.93 -11.28 22.98
CA ASP A 202 0.39 -10.77 22.58
C ASP A 202 0.86 -11.49 21.33
N ALA A 203 0.65 -10.86 20.18
CA ALA A 203 1.02 -11.38 18.86
C ALA A 203 2.53 -11.64 18.74
N SER A 204 3.36 -10.88 19.46
CA SER A 204 4.82 -11.01 19.39
C SER A 204 5.30 -12.34 19.98
N LYS A 205 4.61 -12.89 20.98
CA LYS A 205 4.97 -14.16 21.63
C LYS A 205 4.41 -15.39 20.94
N ASN A 206 3.42 -15.20 20.08
CA ASN A 206 2.61 -16.26 19.48
C ASN A 206 2.58 -16.16 17.93
N PRO A 207 3.75 -16.07 17.26
CA PRO A 207 3.82 -15.77 15.82
C PRO A 207 3.16 -16.84 14.94
N GLU A 208 3.07 -18.09 15.42
CA GLU A 208 2.43 -19.18 14.69
C GLU A 208 0.92 -18.98 14.49
N PHE A 209 0.25 -18.24 15.39
CA PHE A 209 -1.19 -17.95 15.30
C PHE A 209 -1.49 -16.80 14.35
N THR A 210 -0.54 -15.89 14.20
CA THR A 210 -0.71 -14.71 13.34
C THR A 210 -0.20 -14.96 11.93
N LEU A 211 0.69 -15.93 11.72
CA LEU A 211 1.25 -16.27 10.41
C LEU A 211 0.15 -16.75 9.44
N TYR A 212 -0.15 -15.93 8.44
CA TYR A 212 -1.10 -16.18 7.37
C TYR A 212 -0.50 -17.09 6.31
N ASP A 213 0.61 -16.66 5.69
CA ASP A 213 1.39 -17.47 4.75
C ASP A 213 2.86 -17.05 4.69
N THR A 214 3.65 -17.77 3.89
CA THR A 214 5.04 -17.45 3.62
C THR A 214 5.26 -17.39 2.12
N ILE A 215 5.70 -16.24 1.64
CA ILE A 215 6.18 -16.05 0.27
C ILE A 215 7.60 -16.64 0.23
N GLU A 216 7.70 -17.85 -0.26
CA GLU A 216 8.99 -18.55 -0.41
C GLU A 216 9.78 -18.01 -1.61
N VAL A 217 11.10 -18.14 -1.53
CA VAL A 217 12.00 -17.82 -2.64
C VAL A 217 11.80 -18.84 -3.75
N LYS A 218 11.40 -18.38 -4.93
CA LYS A 218 11.22 -19.22 -6.13
C LYS A 218 12.47 -19.18 -7.02
N GLY A 219 12.72 -20.30 -7.69
CA GLY A 219 13.65 -20.41 -8.82
C GLY A 219 15.09 -19.97 -8.51
N ASP A 220 15.63 -19.20 -9.44
CA ASP A 220 17.04 -18.81 -9.51
C ASP A 220 17.38 -17.59 -8.66
N ALA A 221 16.48 -17.08 -7.81
CA ALA A 221 16.67 -15.79 -7.14
C ALA A 221 17.86 -15.69 -6.18
N ARG A 222 18.48 -16.81 -5.81
CA ARG A 222 19.73 -16.86 -5.04
C ARG A 222 20.97 -17.17 -5.88
N LYS A 223 20.83 -17.44 -7.18
CA LYS A 223 21.97 -17.65 -8.06
C LYS A 223 22.79 -16.37 -8.12
N ALA A 224 24.09 -16.55 -7.99
CA ALA A 224 25.08 -15.49 -8.03
C ALA A 224 25.96 -15.76 -9.25
N PHE A 225 26.05 -14.78 -10.13
CA PHE A 225 26.80 -14.88 -11.38
C PHE A 225 28.07 -14.02 -11.25
N PRO A 226 29.28 -14.60 -11.27
CA PRO A 226 30.52 -13.83 -11.17
C PRO A 226 30.58 -12.70 -12.20
N ILE A 227 30.96 -11.49 -11.77
CA ILE A 227 31.09 -10.33 -12.68
C ILE A 227 32.12 -10.58 -13.80
N THR A 228 33.11 -11.44 -13.53
CA THR A 228 34.14 -11.87 -14.49
C THR A 228 33.60 -12.64 -15.69
N ASN A 229 32.32 -13.06 -15.66
CA ASN A 229 31.68 -13.75 -16.78
C ASN A 229 31.21 -12.78 -17.88
N TYR A 230 31.26 -11.47 -17.63
CA TYR A 230 30.71 -10.47 -18.52
C TYR A 230 31.81 -9.56 -19.06
N ASP A 231 31.63 -9.09 -20.29
CA ASP A 231 32.52 -8.15 -20.96
C ASP A 231 32.30 -6.73 -20.40
N LEU A 232 32.96 -6.44 -19.28
CA LEU A 232 32.94 -5.16 -18.59
C LEU A 232 34.35 -4.56 -18.57
N PRO A 233 34.50 -3.22 -18.67
CA PRO A 233 35.82 -2.59 -18.57
C PRO A 233 36.50 -2.87 -17.23
N ASP A 234 37.80 -3.18 -17.24
CA ASP A 234 38.58 -3.54 -16.05
C ASP A 234 38.48 -2.48 -14.93
N GLU A 235 38.63 -1.20 -15.27
CA GLU A 235 38.50 -0.09 -14.30
C GLU A 235 37.11 -0.07 -13.62
N PHE A 236 36.06 -0.44 -14.35
CA PHE A 236 34.71 -0.48 -13.79
C PHE A 236 34.52 -1.71 -12.90
N VAL A 237 35.07 -2.86 -13.30
CA VAL A 237 35.10 -4.08 -12.48
C VAL A 237 35.81 -3.84 -11.15
N GLU A 238 36.94 -3.11 -11.14
CA GLU A 238 37.65 -2.73 -9.91
C GLU A 238 36.80 -1.89 -8.96
N ILE A 239 35.97 -0.97 -9.48
CA ILE A 239 35.05 -0.17 -8.66
C ILE A 239 33.96 -1.05 -8.06
N LEU A 240 33.37 -1.95 -8.87
CA LEU A 240 32.37 -2.90 -8.38
C LEU A 240 32.94 -3.81 -7.29
N ASP A 241 34.20 -4.25 -7.41
CA ASP A 241 34.86 -5.07 -6.40
C ASP A 241 35.12 -4.29 -5.10
N LYS A 242 35.55 -3.01 -5.18
CA LYS A 242 35.67 -2.11 -4.02
C LYS A 242 34.35 -1.97 -3.26
N ASP A 243 33.23 -1.93 -4.00
CA ASP A 243 31.87 -1.91 -3.44
C ASP A 243 31.37 -3.29 -2.97
N ARG A 244 32.23 -4.32 -3.01
CA ARG A 244 31.94 -5.72 -2.67
C ARG A 244 30.86 -6.36 -3.55
N VAL A 245 30.73 -5.87 -4.78
CA VAL A 245 29.83 -6.39 -5.81
C VAL A 245 30.62 -7.33 -6.72
N THR A 246 30.90 -8.55 -6.23
CA THR A 246 31.65 -9.58 -6.98
C THR A 246 30.76 -10.50 -7.83
N THR A 247 29.45 -10.45 -7.62
CA THR A 247 28.48 -11.32 -8.30
C THR A 247 27.20 -10.56 -8.61
N LEU A 248 26.63 -10.79 -9.79
CA LEU A 248 25.34 -10.31 -10.22
C LEU A 248 24.20 -11.24 -9.82
N MET A 249 23.01 -10.66 -9.64
CA MET A 249 21.76 -11.37 -9.39
C MET A 249 21.12 -11.83 -10.70
N SER A 250 20.18 -12.78 -10.63
CA SER A 250 19.50 -13.34 -11.81
C SER A 250 18.78 -12.33 -12.68
N VAL A 251 18.20 -11.26 -12.11
CA VAL A 251 17.57 -10.18 -12.89
C VAL A 251 18.61 -9.38 -13.69
N GLN A 252 19.80 -9.18 -13.12
CA GLN A 252 20.91 -8.47 -13.77
C GLN A 252 21.53 -9.33 -14.88
N ASP A 253 21.76 -10.63 -14.62
CA ASP A 253 22.20 -11.57 -15.64
C ASP A 253 21.21 -11.62 -16.82
N LYS A 254 19.91 -11.81 -16.54
CA LYS A 254 18.86 -11.80 -17.57
C LYS A 254 18.89 -10.54 -18.43
N ALA A 255 19.06 -9.36 -17.82
CA ALA A 255 19.19 -8.11 -18.57
C ALA A 255 20.41 -8.14 -19.51
N ILE A 256 21.58 -8.59 -19.02
CA ILE A 256 22.78 -8.71 -19.85
C ILE A 256 22.58 -9.69 -21.01
N GLN A 257 21.99 -10.87 -20.75
CA GLN A 257 21.71 -11.87 -21.78
C GLN A 257 20.77 -11.34 -22.88
N GLN A 258 19.82 -10.48 -22.51
CA GLN A 258 18.90 -9.82 -23.46
C GLN A 258 19.54 -8.63 -24.19
N GLY A 259 20.83 -8.35 -23.97
CA GLY A 259 21.57 -7.34 -24.71
C GLY A 259 21.74 -6.00 -24.00
N LEU A 260 21.69 -5.94 -22.66
CA LEU A 260 21.94 -4.70 -21.91
C LEU A 260 23.26 -4.05 -22.32
N LEU A 261 24.36 -4.82 -22.36
CA LEU A 261 25.69 -4.33 -22.74
C LEU A 261 25.83 -4.10 -24.26
N LYS A 262 24.87 -4.58 -25.05
CA LYS A 262 24.80 -4.38 -26.51
C LYS A 262 24.06 -3.10 -26.91
N GLY A 263 23.45 -2.40 -25.96
CA GLY A 263 22.73 -1.15 -26.22
C GLY A 263 21.23 -1.30 -26.41
N ASN A 264 20.64 -2.47 -26.17
CA ASN A 264 19.19 -2.67 -26.32
C ASN A 264 18.40 -1.85 -25.30
N ASN A 265 17.31 -1.22 -25.74
CA ASN A 265 16.36 -0.54 -24.85
C ASN A 265 15.59 -1.57 -24.03
N MET A 266 15.44 -1.34 -22.73
CA MET A 266 14.84 -2.31 -21.81
C MET A 266 13.97 -1.66 -20.74
N LEU A 267 12.87 -2.32 -20.41
CA LEU A 267 12.05 -2.03 -19.24
C LEU A 267 12.26 -3.15 -18.22
N ILE A 268 12.86 -2.81 -17.08
CA ILE A 268 13.07 -3.74 -15.97
C ILE A 268 11.94 -3.57 -14.96
N SER A 269 11.10 -4.59 -14.80
CA SER A 269 10.08 -4.64 -13.74
C SER A 269 10.45 -5.72 -12.73
N ALA A 270 10.89 -5.30 -11.54
CA ALA A 270 11.31 -6.22 -10.50
C ALA A 270 11.06 -5.68 -9.07
N PRO A 271 10.91 -6.55 -8.05
CA PRO A 271 10.76 -6.13 -6.67
C PRO A 271 11.86 -5.19 -6.19
N THR A 272 11.57 -4.36 -5.20
CA THR A 272 12.60 -3.59 -4.48
C THR A 272 13.62 -4.52 -3.82
N GLY A 273 14.87 -4.07 -3.69
CA GLY A 273 15.96 -4.90 -3.14
C GLY A 273 16.55 -5.95 -4.09
N THR A 274 16.13 -6.02 -5.35
CA THR A 274 16.72 -6.91 -6.39
C THR A 274 17.89 -6.28 -7.16
N GLY A 275 18.34 -5.09 -6.75
CA GLY A 275 19.49 -4.41 -7.36
C GLY A 275 19.22 -3.81 -8.73
N LYS A 276 18.00 -3.34 -9.00
CA LYS A 276 17.59 -2.72 -10.27
C LYS A 276 18.49 -1.55 -10.69
N THR A 277 18.90 -0.69 -9.76
CA THR A 277 19.76 0.46 -10.08
C THR A 277 21.09 0.03 -10.71
N LEU A 278 21.66 -1.09 -10.25
CA LEU A 278 22.91 -1.60 -10.83
C LEU A 278 22.75 -1.96 -12.32
N ILE A 279 21.55 -2.32 -12.78
CA ILE A 279 21.30 -2.58 -14.22
C ILE A 279 21.50 -1.29 -15.03
N GLY A 280 20.98 -0.16 -14.54
CA GLY A 280 21.21 1.14 -15.17
C GLY A 280 22.68 1.54 -15.16
N GLU A 281 23.37 1.32 -14.03
CA GLU A 281 24.81 1.60 -13.91
C GLU A 281 25.65 0.72 -14.84
N LEU A 282 25.34 -0.59 -14.94
CA LEU A 282 26.00 -1.51 -15.87
C LEU A 282 25.84 -1.04 -17.32
N ALA A 283 24.67 -0.51 -17.71
CA ALA A 283 24.45 0.03 -19.07
C ALA A 283 25.23 1.33 -19.32
N GLY A 284 25.15 2.29 -18.39
CA GLY A 284 25.76 3.61 -18.56
C GLY A 284 27.28 3.62 -18.38
N MET A 285 27.75 3.08 -17.26
CA MET A 285 29.16 3.15 -16.88
C MET A 285 30.03 2.28 -17.77
N SER A 286 29.56 1.09 -18.20
CA SER A 286 30.32 0.25 -19.13
C SER A 286 30.64 0.97 -20.45
N LYS A 287 29.75 1.83 -20.95
CA LYS A 287 29.99 2.66 -22.14
C LYS A 287 30.97 3.80 -21.87
N LEU A 288 30.80 4.51 -20.76
CA LEU A 288 31.71 5.60 -20.35
C LEU A 288 33.14 5.09 -20.20
N TYR A 289 33.36 3.99 -19.47
CA TYR A 289 34.68 3.40 -19.27
C TYR A 289 35.26 2.78 -20.54
N SER A 290 34.42 2.23 -21.43
CA SER A 290 34.83 1.76 -22.77
C SER A 290 35.22 2.90 -23.74
N LYS A 291 35.23 4.17 -23.30
CA LYS A 291 35.47 5.36 -24.13
C LYS A 291 34.51 5.48 -25.33
N LYS A 292 33.32 4.88 -25.25
CA LYS A 292 32.25 5.11 -26.24
C LYS A 292 31.74 6.54 -26.02
N ARG A 293 31.87 7.41 -27.03
CA ARG A 293 31.51 8.83 -26.96
C ARG A 293 30.05 9.02 -26.54
N GLY A 294 29.81 9.70 -25.40
CA GLY A 294 28.50 10.21 -24.98
C GLY A 294 28.34 10.26 -23.46
N ARG A 295 27.30 10.94 -22.99
CA ARG A 295 26.98 11.16 -21.57
C ARG A 295 26.03 10.10 -21.03
N VAL A 296 25.92 10.02 -19.71
CA VAL A 296 24.89 9.23 -19.02
C VAL A 296 23.89 10.17 -18.37
N LEU A 297 22.61 10.02 -18.71
CA LEU A 297 21.52 10.76 -18.10
C LEU A 297 20.76 9.85 -17.14
N TYR A 298 20.69 10.24 -15.87
CA TYR A 298 19.86 9.62 -14.86
C TYR A 298 18.65 10.53 -14.56
N LEU A 299 17.46 10.00 -14.78
CA LEU A 299 16.19 10.66 -14.52
C LEU A 299 15.48 10.00 -13.35
N GLY A 300 15.08 10.79 -12.36
CA GLY A 300 14.35 10.31 -11.19
C GLY A 300 13.07 11.11 -10.92
N ASN A 301 12.08 10.44 -10.33
CA ASN A 301 10.79 11.05 -10.00
C ASN A 301 10.84 11.98 -8.77
N LEU A 302 11.84 11.89 -7.91
CA LEU A 302 11.93 12.70 -6.68
C LEU A 302 13.29 13.38 -6.63
N VAL A 303 13.28 14.68 -6.36
CA VAL A 303 14.49 15.49 -6.13
C VAL A 303 15.42 14.84 -5.10
N ALA A 304 14.84 14.27 -4.05
CA ALA A 304 15.57 13.55 -3.01
C ALA A 304 16.39 12.36 -3.54
N LEU A 305 15.76 11.54 -4.39
CA LEU A 305 16.38 10.36 -5.01
C LEU A 305 17.45 10.77 -6.02
N VAL A 306 17.16 11.80 -6.83
CA VAL A 306 18.12 12.37 -7.78
C VAL A 306 19.37 12.87 -7.07
N ASN A 307 19.22 13.59 -5.95
CA ASN A 307 20.35 14.07 -5.17
C ASN A 307 21.15 12.92 -4.54
N GLN A 308 20.48 11.90 -4.00
CA GLN A 308 21.15 10.71 -3.47
C GLN A 308 21.99 10.00 -4.54
N LYS A 309 21.46 9.89 -5.77
CA LYS A 309 22.18 9.28 -6.88
C LYS A 309 23.30 10.14 -7.42
N TYR A 310 23.10 11.46 -7.47
CA TYR A 310 24.15 12.41 -7.79
C TYR A 310 25.35 12.25 -6.84
N GLU A 311 25.13 12.28 -5.52
CA GLU A 311 26.19 12.10 -4.53
C GLU A 311 26.86 10.73 -4.68
N SER A 312 26.07 9.67 -4.87
CA SER A 312 26.60 8.32 -5.09
C SER A 312 27.46 8.20 -6.34
N PHE A 313 27.06 8.82 -7.46
CA PHE A 313 27.84 8.82 -8.69
C PHE A 313 29.10 9.65 -8.55
N LYS A 314 29.02 10.82 -7.90
CA LYS A 314 30.17 11.69 -7.62
C LYS A 314 31.21 10.99 -6.74
N GLU A 315 30.77 10.26 -5.72
CA GLU A 315 31.65 9.52 -4.82
C GLU A 315 32.29 8.28 -5.46
N ARG A 316 31.50 7.50 -6.21
CA ARG A 316 31.92 6.20 -6.79
C ARG A 316 32.68 6.34 -8.11
N TYR A 317 32.30 7.28 -8.95
CA TYR A 317 32.81 7.44 -10.32
C TYR A 317 33.65 8.72 -10.47
N GLN A 318 34.61 8.93 -9.55
CA GLN A 318 35.43 10.15 -9.44
C GLN A 318 36.21 10.54 -10.71
N LYS A 319 36.38 9.61 -11.65
CA LYS A 319 36.99 9.86 -12.97
C LYS A 319 36.13 10.77 -13.86
N PHE A 320 34.82 10.79 -13.63
CA PHE A 320 33.83 11.47 -14.46
C PHE A 320 33.22 12.64 -13.71
N THR A 321 32.87 13.69 -14.45
CA THR A 321 32.20 14.86 -13.88
C THR A 321 30.70 14.60 -13.81
N ALA A 322 30.12 14.70 -12.62
CA ALA A 322 28.68 14.63 -12.41
C ALA A 322 28.09 16.02 -12.19
N ALA A 323 26.90 16.29 -12.73
CA ALA A 323 26.11 17.50 -12.46
C ALA A 323 24.67 17.14 -12.10
N ILE A 324 24.01 18.03 -11.34
CA ILE A 324 22.63 17.87 -10.88
C ILE A 324 21.70 18.98 -11.39
N ARG A 325 20.49 18.61 -11.82
CA ARG A 325 19.41 19.54 -12.22
C ARG A 325 18.08 19.09 -11.60
N VAL A 326 17.60 19.81 -10.61
CA VAL A 326 16.36 19.49 -9.87
C VAL A 326 15.33 20.61 -9.89
N GLY A 327 15.71 21.81 -10.32
CA GLY A 327 14.77 22.92 -10.53
C GLY A 327 14.21 23.47 -9.22
N MET A 328 15.03 23.55 -8.16
CA MET A 328 14.63 24.19 -6.89
C MET A 328 14.93 25.69 -6.89
N SER A 329 14.05 26.48 -6.29
CA SER A 329 14.23 27.93 -6.10
C SER A 329 15.22 28.23 -4.96
N LYS A 330 15.78 29.44 -4.96
CA LYS A 330 16.82 29.88 -4.00
C LYS A 330 16.22 30.36 -2.67
N ILE A 331 15.32 29.58 -2.09
CA ILE A 331 14.65 29.95 -0.84
C ILE A 331 15.67 29.91 0.30
N ASP A 332 15.91 31.06 0.93
CA ASP A 332 16.78 31.17 2.08
C ASP A 332 16.15 30.48 3.30
N VAL A 333 16.78 29.38 3.71
CA VAL A 333 16.40 28.57 4.86
C VAL A 333 17.33 28.80 6.06
N GLU A 334 18.25 29.77 6.03
CA GLU A 334 19.19 30.09 7.10
C GLU A 334 20.00 28.89 7.63
N GLY A 335 20.30 27.91 6.77
CA GLY A 335 20.97 26.65 7.14
C GLY A 335 20.09 25.67 7.93
N GLU A 336 18.79 25.92 8.06
CA GLU A 336 17.83 25.00 8.70
C GLU A 336 17.49 23.77 7.84
N ASP A 337 17.78 23.83 6.53
CA ASP A 337 17.57 22.76 5.55
C ASP A 337 18.63 22.83 4.44
N LEU A 338 18.75 21.77 3.64
CA LEU A 338 19.57 21.78 2.43
C LEU A 338 18.78 22.36 1.26
N VAL A 339 19.40 23.31 0.56
CA VAL A 339 18.92 23.77 -0.75
C VAL A 339 19.82 23.15 -1.81
N ILE A 340 19.24 22.26 -2.64
CA ILE A 340 19.96 21.64 -3.74
C ILE A 340 19.99 22.64 -4.89
N MET A 341 21.18 23.08 -5.25
CA MET A 341 21.37 24.06 -6.33
C MET A 341 21.71 23.33 -7.62
N ASP A 342 21.10 23.77 -8.71
CA ASP A 342 21.39 23.24 -10.03
C ASP A 342 22.82 23.60 -10.48
N GLU A 343 23.57 22.60 -10.93
CA GLU A 343 24.96 22.73 -11.42
C GLU A 343 25.01 22.85 -12.95
N ASP A 344 26.07 23.46 -13.49
CA ASP A 344 26.23 23.50 -14.96
C ASP A 344 26.44 22.09 -15.54
N ILE A 345 25.69 21.77 -16.60
CA ILE A 345 25.71 20.46 -17.26
C ILE A 345 26.63 20.43 -18.48
N LYS A 346 27.19 21.58 -18.89
CA LYS A 346 27.98 21.69 -20.13
C LYS A 346 29.17 20.76 -20.19
N ASP A 347 29.86 20.54 -19.07
CA ASP A 347 31.07 19.71 -19.00
C ASP A 347 30.84 18.39 -18.24
N ALA A 348 29.58 18.05 -17.94
CA ALA A 348 29.23 16.85 -17.19
C ALA A 348 29.21 15.60 -18.09
N ASP A 349 29.86 14.54 -17.63
CA ASP A 349 29.78 13.20 -18.22
C ASP A 349 28.51 12.48 -17.74
N ILE A 350 28.09 12.77 -16.50
CA ILE A 350 26.92 12.20 -15.84
C ILE A 350 25.97 13.33 -15.45
N ILE A 351 24.73 13.29 -15.93
CA ILE A 351 23.70 14.27 -15.61
C ILE A 351 22.64 13.57 -14.76
N CYS A 352 22.42 14.03 -13.54
CA CYS A 352 21.33 13.58 -12.68
C CYS A 352 20.24 14.65 -12.67
N ALA A 353 19.03 14.30 -13.10
CA ALA A 353 17.95 15.26 -13.16
C ALA A 353 16.59 14.72 -12.69
N SER A 354 15.76 15.60 -12.12
CA SER A 354 14.34 15.31 -11.98
C SER A 354 13.65 15.34 -13.35
N TYR A 355 12.51 14.65 -13.48
CA TYR A 355 11.72 14.67 -14.72
C TYR A 355 11.40 16.10 -15.16
N GLU A 356 10.90 16.91 -14.24
CA GLU A 356 10.48 18.29 -14.49
C GLU A 356 11.66 19.20 -14.86
N ALA A 357 12.80 19.05 -14.19
CA ALA A 357 13.97 19.88 -14.47
C ALA A 357 14.58 19.56 -15.84
N PHE A 358 14.68 18.27 -16.21
CA PHE A 358 15.19 17.92 -17.54
C PHE A 358 14.19 18.29 -18.64
N GLU A 359 12.89 18.09 -18.40
CA GLU A 359 11.82 18.55 -19.29
C GLU A 359 11.88 20.07 -19.51
N PHE A 360 12.16 20.86 -18.46
CA PHE A 360 12.35 22.30 -18.58
C PHE A 360 13.52 22.65 -19.51
N LEU A 361 14.66 21.95 -19.40
CA LEU A 361 15.80 22.15 -20.30
C LEU A 361 15.43 21.90 -21.76
N LEU A 362 14.72 20.80 -22.04
CA LEU A 362 14.27 20.50 -23.40
C LEU A 362 13.38 21.62 -23.95
N ARG A 363 12.42 22.12 -23.16
CA ARG A 363 11.48 23.19 -23.57
C ARG A 363 12.15 24.53 -23.89
N ARG A 364 13.41 24.76 -23.46
CA ARG A 364 14.17 25.97 -23.83
C ARG A 364 14.50 26.02 -25.32
N GLY A 365 14.43 24.89 -26.01
CA GLY A 365 14.49 24.80 -27.47
C GLY A 365 15.80 24.21 -28.00
N LYS A 366 15.92 24.21 -29.33
CA LYS A 366 16.99 23.52 -30.07
C LYS A 366 18.41 23.84 -29.59
N GLU A 367 18.67 25.10 -29.25
CA GLU A 367 20.00 25.53 -28.77
C GLU A 367 20.37 24.84 -27.44
N GLU A 368 19.42 24.78 -26.50
CA GLU A 368 19.67 24.12 -25.21
C GLU A 368 19.79 22.60 -25.38
N VAL A 369 18.96 22.01 -26.24
CA VAL A 369 19.07 20.57 -26.58
C VAL A 369 20.44 20.26 -27.18
N ASN A 370 20.97 21.13 -28.05
CA ASN A 370 22.32 20.99 -28.58
C ASN A 370 23.40 21.13 -27.50
N ASN A 371 23.19 22.01 -26.50
CA ASN A 371 24.11 22.19 -25.36
C ASN A 371 24.17 20.97 -24.43
N ILE A 372 23.10 20.18 -24.33
CA ILE A 372 23.10 18.91 -23.59
C ILE A 372 24.09 17.91 -24.23
N GLY A 373 24.30 18.01 -25.54
CA GLY A 373 25.25 17.20 -26.29
C GLY A 373 24.80 15.75 -26.46
N ARG A 374 25.76 14.88 -26.84
CA ARG A 374 25.48 13.47 -27.13
C ARG A 374 25.24 12.68 -25.84
N ILE A 375 24.07 12.07 -25.71
CA ILE A 375 23.76 11.10 -24.66
C ILE A 375 23.94 9.68 -25.21
N SER A 376 24.58 8.80 -24.43
CA SER A 376 24.79 7.38 -24.78
C SER A 376 23.83 6.44 -24.07
N THR A 377 23.37 6.82 -22.87
CA THR A 377 22.46 6.03 -22.04
C THR A 377 21.55 6.95 -21.22
N ILE A 378 20.27 6.65 -21.20
CA ILE A 378 19.23 7.30 -20.40
C ILE A 378 18.67 6.26 -19.43
N ILE A 379 18.81 6.51 -18.14
CA ILE A 379 18.26 5.69 -17.06
C ILE A 379 17.02 6.42 -16.54
N ILE A 380 15.86 5.77 -16.59
CA ILE A 380 14.59 6.33 -16.09
C ILE A 380 14.18 5.50 -14.87
N ASP A 381 14.42 6.02 -13.67
CA ASP A 381 14.11 5.32 -12.43
C ASP A 381 12.70 5.63 -11.94
N GLU A 382 12.02 4.62 -11.38
CA GLU A 382 10.61 4.72 -10.95
C GLU A 382 9.64 5.08 -12.11
N ILE A 383 9.80 4.42 -13.27
CA ILE A 383 8.95 4.66 -14.47
C ILE A 383 7.47 4.35 -14.25
N GLN A 384 7.11 3.59 -13.20
CA GLN A 384 5.72 3.42 -12.75
C GLN A 384 5.04 4.75 -12.39
N THR A 385 5.80 5.85 -12.23
CA THR A 385 5.24 7.21 -12.13
C THR A 385 4.34 7.57 -13.33
N LEU A 386 4.41 6.82 -14.44
CA LEU A 386 3.46 6.89 -15.55
C LEU A 386 1.99 6.72 -15.13
N GLU A 387 1.68 6.06 -14.01
CA GLU A 387 0.30 5.93 -13.50
C GLU A 387 -0.25 7.23 -12.89
N ASP A 388 0.61 8.20 -12.55
CA ASP A 388 0.16 9.49 -12.01
C ASP A 388 -0.52 10.32 -13.11
N GLU A 389 -1.69 10.89 -12.82
CA GLU A 389 -2.50 11.59 -13.83
C GLU A 389 -1.77 12.81 -14.42
N GLU A 390 -1.12 13.63 -13.58
CA GLU A 390 -0.45 14.86 -14.00
C GLU A 390 1.01 14.61 -14.37
N ARG A 391 1.77 13.97 -13.47
CA ARG A 391 3.20 13.72 -13.65
C ARG A 391 3.46 12.60 -14.66
N GLY A 392 2.54 11.65 -14.78
CA GLY A 392 2.61 10.59 -15.79
C GLY A 392 2.54 11.16 -17.20
N ALA A 393 1.67 12.14 -17.45
CA ALA A 393 1.62 12.83 -18.74
C ALA A 393 2.92 13.58 -19.06
N ILE A 394 3.55 14.21 -18.06
CA ILE A 394 4.87 14.86 -18.21
C ILE A 394 5.94 13.82 -18.53
N LEU A 395 5.98 12.69 -17.81
CA LEU A 395 6.95 11.62 -18.04
C LEU A 395 6.75 10.96 -19.41
N ALA A 396 5.51 10.69 -19.83
CA ALA A 396 5.19 10.15 -21.15
C ALA A 396 5.68 11.10 -22.25
N GLY A 397 5.38 12.39 -22.12
CA GLY A 397 5.88 13.43 -23.03
C GLY A 397 7.40 13.56 -23.03
N LEU A 398 8.05 13.40 -21.87
CA LEU A 398 9.50 13.42 -21.74
C LEU A 398 10.13 12.22 -22.46
N ILE A 399 9.61 11.01 -22.23
CA ILE A 399 10.09 9.77 -22.86
C ILE A 399 10.01 9.87 -24.39
N ALA A 400 8.85 10.27 -24.92
CA ALA A 400 8.66 10.44 -26.34
C ALA A 400 9.63 11.48 -26.94
N LYS A 401 9.85 12.63 -26.27
CA LYS A 401 10.85 13.61 -26.72
C LYS A 401 12.27 13.05 -26.70
N VAL A 402 12.71 12.36 -25.65
CA VAL A 402 14.09 11.87 -25.58
C VAL A 402 14.37 10.75 -26.59
N MET A 403 13.37 9.92 -26.93
CA MET A 403 13.49 8.94 -28.01
C MET A 403 13.79 9.60 -29.37
N LEU A 404 13.16 10.75 -29.63
CA LEU A 404 13.33 11.52 -30.86
C LEU A 404 14.59 12.38 -30.87
N LEU A 405 14.89 13.06 -29.76
CA LEU A 405 16.01 14.00 -29.66
C LEU A 405 17.36 13.29 -29.45
N PHE A 406 17.35 12.08 -28.88
CA PHE A 406 18.54 11.27 -28.61
C PHE A 406 18.38 9.83 -29.12
N PRO A 407 18.17 9.61 -30.44
CA PRO A 407 17.83 8.30 -30.99
C PRO A 407 18.92 7.24 -30.84
N GLU A 408 20.17 7.66 -30.67
CA GLU A 408 21.33 6.77 -30.43
C GLU A 408 21.51 6.37 -28.95
N ALA A 409 20.72 6.96 -28.04
CA ALA A 409 20.82 6.67 -26.62
C ALA A 409 20.08 5.38 -26.28
N GLN A 410 20.74 4.50 -25.53
CA GLN A 410 20.05 3.36 -24.93
C GLN A 410 19.17 3.83 -23.78
N ILE A 411 17.91 3.42 -23.75
CA ILE A 411 16.98 3.74 -22.67
C ILE A 411 16.79 2.51 -21.77
N VAL A 412 17.03 2.69 -20.48
CA VAL A 412 16.83 1.68 -19.44
C VAL A 412 15.78 2.21 -18.46
N GLY A 413 14.54 1.75 -18.61
CA GLY A 413 13.46 2.02 -17.66
C GLY A 413 13.53 1.07 -16.48
N LEU A 414 13.52 1.59 -15.25
CA LEU A 414 13.53 0.81 -14.02
C LEU A 414 12.20 0.99 -13.29
N SER A 415 11.60 -0.13 -12.90
CA SER A 415 10.31 -0.14 -12.23
C SER A 415 10.21 -1.16 -11.10
N ALA A 416 9.35 -0.84 -10.13
CA ALA A 416 8.78 -1.85 -9.25
C ALA A 416 8.00 -2.91 -10.07
N THR A 417 7.50 -3.94 -9.40
CA THR A 417 6.72 -4.98 -10.08
C THR A 417 5.38 -4.41 -10.56
N ILE A 418 5.10 -4.55 -11.85
CA ILE A 418 3.88 -4.07 -12.53
C ILE A 418 3.14 -5.27 -13.12
N GLY A 419 1.81 -5.30 -13.01
CA GLY A 419 0.98 -6.40 -13.52
C GLY A 419 1.02 -6.59 -15.04
N ASN A 420 1.17 -5.50 -15.81
CA ASN A 420 1.23 -5.48 -17.28
C ASN A 420 2.58 -4.97 -17.84
N GLY A 421 3.70 -5.29 -17.17
CA GLY A 421 5.03 -4.79 -17.56
C GLY A 421 5.44 -5.10 -19.00
N GLU A 422 4.99 -6.21 -19.58
CA GLU A 422 5.24 -6.55 -20.99
C GLU A 422 4.51 -5.61 -21.97
N GLU A 423 3.25 -5.26 -21.67
CA GLU A 423 2.45 -4.33 -22.47
C GLU A 423 3.05 -2.94 -22.43
N VAL A 424 3.43 -2.47 -21.24
CA VAL A 424 4.07 -1.16 -21.05
C VAL A 424 5.42 -1.11 -21.78
N ALA A 425 6.23 -2.17 -21.72
CA ALA A 425 7.48 -2.23 -22.46
C ALA A 425 7.26 -2.14 -23.97
N LYS A 426 6.22 -2.81 -24.48
CA LYS A 426 5.85 -2.76 -25.90
C LYS A 426 5.42 -1.37 -26.34
N LEU A 427 4.61 -0.67 -25.54
CA LEU A 427 4.21 0.72 -25.78
C LEU A 427 5.41 1.67 -25.81
N LEU A 428 6.45 1.36 -25.02
CA LEU A 428 7.68 2.13 -24.93
C LEU A 428 8.77 1.69 -25.92
N HIS A 429 8.49 0.73 -26.82
CA HIS A 429 9.49 0.16 -27.72
C HIS A 429 10.73 -0.39 -26.99
N MET A 430 10.53 -1.02 -25.83
CA MET A 430 11.58 -1.60 -24.98
C MET A 430 11.43 -3.12 -24.86
N THR A 431 12.54 -3.81 -24.62
CA THR A 431 12.53 -5.24 -24.27
C THR A 431 12.10 -5.42 -22.81
N PRO A 432 11.03 -6.20 -22.52
CA PRO A 432 10.60 -6.41 -21.14
C PRO A 432 11.49 -7.39 -20.40
N ILE A 433 11.94 -7.02 -19.20
CA ILE A 433 12.55 -7.90 -18.21
C ILE A 433 11.65 -7.92 -16.97
N VAL A 434 10.65 -8.81 -16.97
CA VAL A 434 9.75 -9.01 -15.83
C VAL A 434 10.30 -10.07 -14.90
N TYR A 435 10.52 -9.71 -13.64
CA TYR A 435 11.14 -10.57 -12.65
C TYR A 435 10.40 -10.48 -11.31
N ASN A 436 9.65 -11.51 -10.94
CA ASN A 436 8.78 -11.48 -9.75
C ASN A 436 9.40 -12.15 -8.51
N ASP A 437 10.54 -12.82 -8.66
CA ASP A 437 11.12 -13.59 -7.56
C ASP A 437 11.81 -12.68 -6.54
N ARG A 438 11.62 -12.97 -5.24
CA ARG A 438 12.30 -12.24 -4.16
C ARG A 438 13.54 -13.00 -3.67
N PRO A 439 14.64 -12.30 -3.33
CA PRO A 439 15.85 -12.94 -2.81
C PRO A 439 15.72 -13.40 -1.35
N VAL A 440 14.76 -12.82 -0.61
CA VAL A 440 14.49 -13.10 0.82
C VAL A 440 13.05 -13.58 0.98
N PRO A 441 12.80 -14.69 1.69
CA PRO A 441 11.44 -15.14 1.97
C PRO A 441 10.73 -14.16 2.90
N VAL A 442 9.41 -14.00 2.73
CA VAL A 442 8.60 -13.07 3.53
C VAL A 442 7.47 -13.80 4.24
N GLU A 443 7.41 -13.69 5.56
CA GLU A 443 6.26 -14.13 6.35
C GLU A 443 5.22 -13.02 6.40
N ARG A 444 3.97 -13.33 6.05
CA ARG A 444 2.85 -12.40 6.18
C ARG A 444 2.00 -12.82 7.36
N HIS A 445 1.76 -11.89 8.28
CA HIS A 445 1.03 -12.10 9.51
C HIS A 445 -0.24 -11.25 9.51
N LEU A 446 -1.35 -11.84 9.93
CA LEU A 446 -2.62 -11.16 10.21
C LEU A 446 -2.85 -11.19 11.72
N VAL A 447 -2.91 -10.00 12.34
CA VAL A 447 -3.13 -9.83 13.77
C VAL A 447 -4.53 -9.27 13.98
N LEU A 448 -5.38 -10.09 14.60
CA LEU A 448 -6.76 -9.74 14.91
C LEU A 448 -6.81 -8.97 16.24
N CYS A 449 -7.33 -7.75 16.21
CA CYS A 449 -7.50 -6.88 17.38
C CYS A 449 -8.99 -6.56 17.56
N LYS A 450 -9.43 -6.33 18.80
CA LYS A 450 -10.83 -5.94 19.10
C LYS A 450 -11.04 -4.45 19.27
N SER A 451 -9.95 -3.70 19.37
CA SER A 451 -9.97 -2.27 19.59
C SER A 451 -8.66 -1.64 19.14
N GLU A 452 -8.70 -0.32 18.93
CA GLU A 452 -7.50 0.49 18.70
C GLU A 452 -6.44 0.29 19.81
N TYR A 453 -6.86 0.13 21.08
CA TYR A 453 -5.92 -0.09 22.18
C TYR A 453 -5.10 -1.38 21.99
N GLU A 454 -5.75 -2.47 21.57
CA GLU A 454 -5.06 -3.74 21.28
C GLU A 454 -4.13 -3.64 20.07
N LYS A 455 -4.49 -2.85 19.05
CA LYS A 455 -3.58 -2.54 17.94
C LYS A 455 -2.31 -1.87 18.45
N LEU A 456 -2.47 -0.77 19.18
CA LEU A 456 -1.34 -0.01 19.74
C LEU A 456 -0.46 -0.87 20.66
N PHE A 457 -1.08 -1.70 21.51
CA PHE A 457 -0.36 -2.65 22.36
C PHE A 457 0.48 -3.62 21.54
N ASN A 458 -0.11 -4.26 20.51
CA ASN A 458 0.59 -5.23 19.68
C ASN A 458 1.72 -4.59 18.86
N ILE A 459 1.53 -3.38 18.32
CA ILE A 459 2.58 -2.62 17.62
C ILE A 459 3.81 -2.47 18.54
N VAL A 460 3.63 -2.01 19.77
CA VAL A 460 4.73 -1.83 20.74
C VAL A 460 5.46 -3.16 21.00
N GLN A 461 4.72 -4.26 21.20
CA GLN A 461 5.34 -5.57 21.48
C GLN A 461 6.08 -6.14 20.26
N LEU A 462 5.51 -6.01 19.06
CA LEU A 462 6.10 -6.49 17.81
C LEU A 462 7.44 -5.78 17.54
N VAL A 463 7.45 -4.44 17.63
CA VAL A 463 8.66 -3.63 17.43
C VAL A 463 9.73 -3.96 18.46
N ARG A 464 9.35 -4.03 19.75
CA ARG A 464 10.29 -4.35 20.83
C ARG A 464 10.90 -5.74 20.69
N ARG A 465 10.12 -6.70 20.22
CA ARG A 465 10.62 -8.06 19.99
C ARG A 465 11.57 -8.08 18.80
N GLU A 466 11.18 -7.46 17.70
CA GLU A 466 11.96 -7.45 16.47
C GLU A 466 13.32 -6.76 16.67
N SER A 467 13.36 -5.64 17.40
CA SER A 467 14.61 -4.90 17.66
C SER A 467 15.63 -5.64 18.53
N LYS A 468 15.21 -6.74 19.19
CA LYS A 468 16.09 -7.63 19.96
C LYS A 468 16.61 -8.82 19.15
N ILE A 469 16.12 -9.01 17.92
CA ILE A 469 16.57 -10.07 17.04
C ILE A 469 17.77 -9.55 16.25
N GLU A 470 18.90 -10.22 16.37
CA GLU A 470 20.07 -9.98 15.54
C GLU A 470 20.12 -11.03 14.43
N SER A 471 20.30 -10.60 13.19
CA SER A 471 20.45 -11.52 12.07
C SER A 471 21.83 -12.18 12.08
N LYS A 472 21.99 -13.29 11.35
CA LYS A 472 23.33 -13.90 11.14
C LYS A 472 24.37 -12.98 10.49
N TYR A 473 23.94 -11.83 9.96
CA TYR A 473 24.81 -10.85 9.32
C TYR A 473 25.23 -9.72 10.28
N GLY A 474 24.86 -9.80 11.56
CA GLY A 474 25.21 -8.81 12.59
C GLY A 474 24.35 -7.54 12.56
N TYR A 475 23.14 -7.61 11.99
CA TYR A 475 22.21 -6.48 11.95
C TYR A 475 21.03 -6.73 12.89
N SER A 476 20.80 -5.79 13.80
CA SER A 476 19.59 -5.76 14.63
C SER A 476 18.33 -5.55 13.78
N GLY A 477 17.23 -6.16 14.19
CA GLY A 477 15.92 -5.98 13.58
C GLY A 477 15.42 -4.55 13.70
N SER A 478 14.63 -4.14 12.72
CA SER A 478 14.04 -2.80 12.65
C SER A 478 12.66 -2.87 12.02
N SER A 479 11.79 -1.95 12.43
CA SER A 479 10.39 -1.95 12.00
C SER A 479 10.04 -0.69 11.22
N ILE A 480 9.29 -0.83 10.13
CA ILE A 480 8.62 0.28 9.44
C ILE A 480 7.12 0.11 9.68
N ILE A 481 6.47 1.13 10.21
CA ILE A 481 5.05 1.13 10.56
C ILE A 481 4.32 2.08 9.63
N PHE A 482 3.47 1.54 8.78
CA PHE A 482 2.61 2.30 7.89
C PHE A 482 1.26 2.60 8.54
N THR A 483 0.87 3.88 8.46
CA THR A 483 -0.42 4.41 8.90
C THR A 483 -0.96 5.40 7.86
N ASN A 484 -2.21 5.86 8.02
CA ASN A 484 -2.91 6.62 6.99
C ASN A 484 -2.66 8.13 7.02
N ALA A 485 -2.12 8.68 8.10
CA ALA A 485 -2.02 10.13 8.28
C ALA A 485 -0.72 10.58 8.97
N ARG A 486 -0.25 11.79 8.64
CA ARG A 486 1.00 12.37 9.16
C ARG A 486 0.98 12.51 10.69
N TRP A 487 -0.11 13.06 11.24
CA TRP A 487 -0.28 13.18 12.69
C TRP A 487 -0.27 11.79 13.37
N ARG A 488 -0.84 10.76 12.73
CA ARG A 488 -0.77 9.39 13.26
C ARG A 488 0.66 8.86 13.29
N CYS A 489 1.50 9.23 12.33
CA CYS A 489 2.91 8.87 12.35
C CYS A 489 3.61 9.47 13.58
N GLU A 490 3.39 10.77 13.84
CA GLU A 490 3.94 11.48 15.01
C GLU A 490 3.43 10.89 16.33
N TYR A 491 2.13 10.60 16.41
CA TYR A 491 1.51 9.95 17.56
C TYR A 491 2.13 8.56 17.84
N LEU A 492 2.23 7.70 16.82
CA LEU A 492 2.79 6.35 16.96
C LEU A 492 4.27 6.39 17.35
N ALA A 493 5.05 7.30 16.75
CA ALA A 493 6.45 7.48 17.12
C ALA A 493 6.59 7.93 18.58
N SER A 494 5.78 8.90 19.02
CA SER A 494 5.77 9.39 20.40
C SER A 494 5.39 8.29 21.39
N LEU A 495 4.35 7.50 21.07
CA LEU A 495 3.94 6.34 21.85
C LEU A 495 5.08 5.33 22.01
N LEU A 496 5.83 5.03 20.94
CA LEU A 496 6.96 4.10 21.00
C LEU A 496 8.09 4.63 21.87
N ILE A 497 8.42 5.92 21.75
CA ILE A 497 9.42 6.61 22.57
C ILE A 497 9.05 6.55 24.06
N GLU A 498 7.80 6.85 24.41
CA GLU A 498 7.29 6.73 25.79
C GLU A 498 7.42 5.32 26.36
N ARG A 499 7.48 4.30 25.50
CA ARG A 499 7.67 2.88 25.85
C ARG A 499 9.13 2.43 25.75
N GLY A 500 10.07 3.36 25.62
CA GLY A 500 11.51 3.11 25.61
C GLY A 500 12.05 2.52 24.30
N ILE A 501 11.35 2.76 23.18
CA ILE A 501 11.78 2.33 21.84
C ILE A 501 12.24 3.55 21.06
N ASN A 502 13.43 3.49 20.45
CA ASN A 502 13.90 4.59 19.61
C ASN A 502 13.13 4.60 18.28
N ALA A 503 12.14 5.49 18.17
CA ALA A 503 11.27 5.58 17.02
C ALA A 503 11.19 7.01 16.49
N VAL A 504 10.88 7.18 15.21
CA VAL A 504 10.71 8.50 14.59
C VAL A 504 9.57 8.49 13.57
N ALA A 505 8.90 9.62 13.42
CA ALA A 505 7.94 9.82 12.34
C ALA A 505 8.67 10.20 11.04
N TYR A 506 8.22 9.67 9.91
CA TYR A 506 8.74 9.97 8.58
C TYR A 506 7.58 10.22 7.63
N HIS A 507 7.48 11.41 7.05
CA HIS A 507 6.43 11.75 6.10
C HIS A 507 6.79 12.97 5.25
N SER A 508 6.01 13.24 4.20
CA SER A 508 6.25 14.33 3.24
C SER A 508 6.19 15.75 3.82
N GLY A 509 5.66 15.94 5.03
CA GLY A 509 5.75 17.22 5.74
C GLY A 509 7.14 17.53 6.32
N LEU A 510 8.04 16.54 6.41
CA LEU A 510 9.40 16.76 6.87
C LEU A 510 10.26 17.39 5.77
N THR A 511 11.26 18.16 6.19
CA THR A 511 12.27 18.72 5.29
C THR A 511 13.11 17.62 4.63
N TYR A 512 13.80 17.96 3.54
CA TYR A 512 14.69 17.01 2.87
C TYR A 512 15.82 16.57 3.81
N GLN A 513 16.49 17.53 4.46
CA GLN A 513 17.56 17.22 5.40
C GLN A 513 17.10 16.30 6.54
N SER A 514 15.93 16.58 7.14
CA SER A 514 15.38 15.74 8.21
C SER A 514 15.13 14.30 7.75
N ARG A 515 14.62 14.12 6.53
CA ARG A 515 14.38 12.79 5.96
C ARG A 515 15.69 12.05 5.72
N LYS A 516 16.70 12.73 5.17
CA LYS A 516 18.05 12.18 4.94
C LYS A 516 18.72 11.74 6.25
N ASP A 517 18.62 12.55 7.30
CA ASP A 517 19.19 12.23 8.62
C ASP A 517 18.51 11.01 9.26
N ILE A 518 17.18 10.90 9.13
CA ILE A 518 16.41 9.74 9.58
C ILE A 518 16.81 8.49 8.79
N GLU A 519 16.90 8.59 7.46
CA GLU A 519 17.33 7.50 6.57
C GLU A 519 18.70 6.95 6.96
N MET A 520 19.70 7.83 7.07
CA MET A 520 21.05 7.45 7.47
C MET A 520 21.08 6.80 8.86
N SER A 521 20.31 7.35 9.81
CA SER A 521 20.25 6.83 11.18
C SER A 521 19.53 5.47 11.26
N PHE A 522 18.49 5.28 10.45
CA PHE A 522 17.78 4.00 10.34
C PHE A 522 18.65 2.94 9.67
N GLU A 523 19.38 3.30 8.60
CA GLU A 523 20.29 2.38 7.94
C GLU A 523 21.45 1.92 8.83
N LYS A 524 21.98 2.83 9.68
CA LYS A 524 23.00 2.53 10.68
C LYS A 524 22.47 1.75 11.89
N GLY A 525 21.18 1.45 11.95
CA GLY A 525 20.55 0.72 13.06
C GLY A 525 20.42 1.55 14.35
N LEU A 526 20.57 2.88 14.28
CA LEU A 526 20.40 3.77 15.43
C LEU A 526 18.91 3.93 15.79
N ILE A 527 18.03 3.86 14.80
CA ILE A 527 16.57 3.96 14.95
C ILE A 527 15.97 2.55 14.85
N GLN A 528 15.16 2.17 15.84
CA GLN A 528 14.52 0.85 15.90
C GLN A 528 13.21 0.81 15.10
N ALA A 529 12.48 1.93 15.02
CA ALA A 529 11.24 2.00 14.27
C ALA A 529 11.01 3.33 13.55
N VAL A 530 10.44 3.26 12.34
CA VAL A 530 10.00 4.43 11.57
C VAL A 530 8.49 4.35 11.34
N CYS A 531 7.75 5.38 11.78
CA CYS A 531 6.30 5.51 11.56
C CYS A 531 6.04 6.41 10.35
N THR A 532 5.29 5.94 9.35
CA THR A 532 5.16 6.64 8.06
C THR A 532 3.80 6.49 7.39
N THR A 533 3.50 7.39 6.46
CA THR A 533 2.45 7.22 5.43
C THR A 533 3.03 6.54 4.17
N TYR A 534 2.36 6.67 3.01
CA TYR A 534 2.91 6.25 1.71
C TYR A 534 4.14 7.05 1.27
N ALA A 535 4.47 8.17 1.92
CA ALA A 535 5.64 8.99 1.57
C ALA A 535 6.96 8.17 1.56
N LEU A 536 7.05 7.13 2.40
CA LEU A 536 8.18 6.22 2.45
C LEU A 536 8.16 5.22 1.28
N GLY A 537 6.97 4.91 0.74
CA GLY A 537 6.74 4.06 -0.42
C GLY A 537 7.41 4.52 -1.71
N ALA A 538 7.63 5.83 -1.87
CA ALA A 538 8.13 6.42 -3.12
C ALA A 538 9.61 6.88 -3.09
N GLY A 539 10.31 6.91 -1.94
CA GLY A 539 11.65 7.51 -1.89
C GLY A 539 12.62 7.07 -0.79
N PHE A 540 12.20 6.28 0.20
CA PHE A 540 13.08 5.82 1.29
C PHE A 540 13.63 4.44 0.96
N ASP A 541 14.79 4.29 0.31
CA ASP A 541 15.30 2.95 -0.07
C ASP A 541 15.99 2.19 1.09
N THR A 542 15.49 2.31 2.33
CA THR A 542 16.03 1.55 3.46
C THR A 542 15.12 0.38 3.83
N PRO A 543 15.55 -0.87 3.59
CA PRO A 543 14.78 -2.06 3.96
C PRO A 543 14.81 -2.27 5.47
N CYS A 544 13.81 -2.97 5.98
CA CYS A 544 13.69 -3.33 7.40
C CYS A 544 13.47 -4.83 7.58
N SER A 545 13.59 -5.35 8.80
CA SER A 545 13.26 -6.76 9.06
C SER A 545 11.75 -6.97 9.17
N GLN A 546 11.00 -5.95 9.57
CA GLN A 546 9.56 -6.02 9.76
C GLN A 546 8.82 -4.78 9.20
N VAL A 547 7.80 -5.01 8.39
CA VAL A 547 6.82 -4.00 7.99
C VAL A 547 5.53 -4.25 8.76
N ILE A 548 4.95 -3.20 9.34
CA ILE A 548 3.70 -3.24 10.08
C ILE A 548 2.70 -2.30 9.39
N PHE A 549 1.50 -2.78 9.09
CA PHE A 549 0.36 -1.96 8.67
C PHE A 549 -0.56 -1.80 9.89
N GLU A 550 -0.67 -0.58 10.40
CA GLU A 550 -1.58 -0.25 11.50
C GLU A 550 -3.04 -0.13 11.03
N THR A 551 -3.23 0.23 9.75
CA THR A 551 -4.51 0.37 9.07
C THR A 551 -4.37 0.00 7.59
N CYS A 552 -5.48 -0.40 6.96
CA CYS A 552 -5.58 -0.67 5.53
C CYS A 552 -6.01 0.58 4.72
N LEU A 553 -5.89 1.77 5.30
CA LEU A 553 -6.14 3.05 4.65
C LEU A 553 -4.85 3.80 4.31
N MET A 554 -4.92 4.61 3.26
CA MET A 554 -4.00 5.72 3.02
C MET A 554 -4.79 7.01 2.83
N GLY A 555 -4.58 7.99 3.72
CA GLY A 555 -5.51 9.10 3.85
C GLY A 555 -6.91 8.61 4.22
N ILE A 556 -7.87 8.84 3.32
CA ILE A 556 -9.26 8.36 3.43
C ILE A 556 -9.55 7.16 2.53
N ALA A 557 -8.67 6.85 1.59
CA ALA A 557 -8.86 5.79 0.61
C ALA A 557 -8.33 4.45 1.14
N VAL A 558 -8.93 3.36 0.68
CA VAL A 558 -8.43 2.01 0.93
C VAL A 558 -7.12 1.82 0.15
N LEU A 559 -6.16 1.10 0.74
CA LEU A 559 -4.93 0.73 0.05
C LEU A 559 -5.23 -0.07 -1.22
N SER A 560 -4.62 0.29 -2.35
CA SER A 560 -4.59 -0.57 -3.53
C SER A 560 -3.62 -1.74 -3.35
N ALA A 561 -3.76 -2.78 -4.18
CA ALA A 561 -2.82 -3.90 -4.12
C ALA A 561 -1.39 -3.45 -4.44
N ASN A 562 -1.21 -2.56 -5.42
CA ASN A 562 0.10 -2.01 -5.77
C ASN A 562 0.75 -1.28 -4.59
N MET A 563 0.02 -0.42 -3.88
CA MET A 563 0.55 0.27 -2.70
C MET A 563 0.96 -0.73 -1.61
N PHE A 564 0.10 -1.70 -1.31
CA PHE A 564 0.38 -2.74 -0.32
C PHE A 564 1.62 -3.57 -0.69
N LEU A 565 1.75 -3.99 -1.94
CA LEU A 565 2.90 -4.78 -2.44
C LEU A 565 4.21 -3.97 -2.41
N ASN A 566 4.16 -2.68 -2.76
CA ASN A 566 5.31 -1.78 -2.68
C ASN A 566 5.76 -1.55 -1.23
N MET A 567 4.81 -1.32 -0.32
CA MET A 567 5.07 -1.11 1.11
C MET A 567 5.60 -2.40 1.78
N SER A 568 4.96 -3.54 1.52
CA SER A 568 5.41 -4.87 2.00
C SER A 568 6.71 -5.35 1.31
N GLY A 569 7.05 -4.78 0.15
CA GLY A 569 8.34 -4.91 -0.55
C GLY A 569 9.56 -4.64 0.32
N ARG A 570 9.40 -3.81 1.35
CA ARG A 570 10.49 -3.31 2.20
C ARG A 570 10.91 -4.29 3.28
N ALA A 571 10.13 -5.34 3.50
CA ALA A 571 10.41 -6.39 4.47
C ALA A 571 11.46 -7.38 3.94
N GLY A 572 12.61 -7.44 4.61
CA GLY A 572 13.70 -8.39 4.36
C GLY A 572 14.67 -7.92 3.27
N ARG A 573 15.92 -7.67 3.64
CA ARG A 573 17.02 -7.32 2.73
C ARG A 573 17.95 -8.50 2.52
N PHE A 574 18.27 -8.75 1.26
CA PHE A 574 19.27 -9.74 0.91
C PHE A 574 20.61 -9.39 1.58
N ARG A 575 21.27 -10.39 2.18
CA ARG A 575 22.51 -10.25 2.97
C ARG A 575 22.44 -9.38 4.24
N ARG A 576 21.26 -8.94 4.69
CA ARG A 576 21.09 -8.37 6.05
C ARG A 576 20.07 -9.10 6.91
N GLN A 577 19.05 -9.73 6.31
CA GLN A 577 18.08 -10.56 7.03
C GLN A 577 17.95 -11.93 6.37
N GLU A 578 17.69 -12.98 7.15
CA GLU A 578 17.34 -14.29 6.57
C GLU A 578 15.89 -14.34 6.06
N ARG A 579 15.02 -13.49 6.62
CA ARG A 579 13.58 -13.48 6.36
C ARG A 579 13.01 -12.09 6.67
N GLY A 580 12.04 -11.65 5.87
CA GLY A 580 11.25 -10.45 6.14
C GLY A 580 9.91 -10.80 6.80
N LYS A 581 9.36 -9.88 7.61
CA LYS A 581 8.01 -10.00 8.17
C LYS A 581 7.13 -8.86 7.70
N VAL A 582 5.90 -9.17 7.34
CA VAL A 582 4.85 -8.20 7.02
C VAL A 582 3.70 -8.48 7.96
N VAL A 583 3.25 -7.50 8.73
CA VAL A 583 2.22 -7.67 9.75
C VAL A 583 1.07 -6.71 9.50
N LEU A 584 -0.14 -7.20 9.29
CA LEU A 584 -1.35 -6.39 9.20
C LEU A 584 -2.09 -6.48 10.53
N LEU A 585 -2.30 -5.34 11.21
CA LEU A 585 -3.15 -5.27 12.39
C LEU A 585 -4.54 -4.76 11.99
N ILE A 586 -5.56 -5.55 12.26
CA ILE A 586 -6.95 -5.23 11.93
C ILE A 586 -7.82 -5.20 13.18
N GLU A 587 -8.72 -4.23 13.25
CA GLU A 587 -9.80 -4.19 14.23
C GLU A 587 -11.02 -4.88 13.63
N ILE A 588 -11.39 -6.01 14.22
CA ILE A 588 -12.45 -6.87 13.68
C ILE A 588 -13.77 -6.09 13.58
N GLY A 589 -14.41 -6.11 12.41
CA GLY A 589 -15.70 -5.47 12.19
C GLY A 589 -15.66 -3.95 12.08
N LYS A 590 -14.47 -3.32 12.09
CA LYS A 590 -14.32 -1.88 11.84
C LYS A 590 -14.66 -1.58 10.38
N ASN A 591 -15.62 -0.70 10.16
CA ASN A 591 -15.92 -0.18 8.82
C ASN A 591 -15.09 1.08 8.54
N TYR A 592 -14.61 1.22 7.31
CA TYR A 592 -14.06 2.49 6.88
C TYR A 592 -15.15 3.39 6.28
N PRO A 593 -15.04 4.72 6.43
CA PRO A 593 -15.97 5.64 5.80
C PRO A 593 -15.99 5.47 4.28
N GLY A 594 -17.18 5.42 3.69
CA GLY A 594 -17.34 5.35 2.22
C GLY A 594 -17.16 3.96 1.61
N THR A 595 -17.10 2.90 2.42
CA THR A 595 -17.07 1.51 1.95
C THR A 595 -18.06 0.65 2.73
N ASP A 596 -18.66 -0.32 2.05
CA ASP A 596 -19.53 -1.35 2.65
C ASP A 596 -18.73 -2.52 3.24
N ARG A 597 -17.40 -2.45 3.16
CA ARG A 597 -16.48 -3.52 3.55
C ARG A 597 -15.83 -3.23 4.89
N THR A 598 -15.62 -4.28 5.68
CA THR A 598 -14.88 -4.18 6.94
C THR A 598 -13.36 -4.19 6.70
N GLU A 599 -12.60 -3.65 7.64
CA GLU A 599 -11.13 -3.65 7.65
C GLU A 599 -10.56 -5.07 7.49
N ASP A 600 -11.20 -6.07 8.09
CA ASP A 600 -10.76 -7.47 7.98
C ASP A 600 -10.96 -8.06 6.58
N GLN A 601 -12.08 -7.74 5.91
CA GLN A 601 -12.30 -8.16 4.52
C GLN A 601 -11.27 -7.51 3.59
N ILE A 602 -10.97 -6.23 3.78
CA ILE A 602 -9.97 -5.50 2.99
C ILE A 602 -8.58 -6.11 3.18
N ALA A 603 -8.18 -6.39 4.43
CA ALA A 603 -6.88 -6.99 4.72
C ALA A 603 -6.71 -8.38 4.09
N LEU A 604 -7.78 -9.20 4.08
CA LEU A 604 -7.76 -10.50 3.42
C LEU A 604 -7.59 -10.38 1.91
N ASP A 605 -8.29 -9.44 1.26
CA ASP A 605 -8.10 -9.18 -0.17
C ASP A 605 -6.69 -8.70 -0.49
N LEU A 606 -6.11 -7.80 0.31
CA LEU A 606 -4.73 -7.34 0.14
C LEU A 606 -3.71 -8.48 0.28
N LEU A 607 -4.00 -9.48 1.12
CA LEU A 607 -3.15 -10.67 1.27
C LEU A 607 -3.30 -11.66 0.09
N GLU A 608 -4.42 -11.61 -0.63
CA GLU A 608 -4.70 -12.45 -1.80
C GLU A 608 -4.44 -11.76 -3.13
N SER A 609 -4.22 -10.45 -3.13
CA SER A 609 -4.04 -9.67 -4.34
C SER A 609 -2.71 -9.96 -5.05
N GLU A 610 -2.78 -9.85 -6.38
CA GLU A 610 -1.62 -9.85 -7.27
C GLU A 610 -1.29 -8.41 -7.68
N THR A 611 -0.19 -8.23 -8.42
CA THR A 611 0.20 -6.92 -8.94
C THR A 611 -0.82 -6.41 -9.96
N GLU A 612 -1.32 -5.19 -9.77
CA GLU A 612 -2.29 -4.56 -10.65
C GLU A 612 -1.58 -4.00 -11.91
N PRO A 613 -2.28 -3.95 -13.06
CA PRO A 613 -1.77 -3.30 -14.26
C PRO A 613 -1.67 -1.78 -14.08
N LEU A 614 -0.70 -1.13 -14.71
CA LEU A 614 -0.67 0.33 -14.83
C LEU A 614 -1.76 0.77 -15.81
N ILE A 615 -2.61 1.68 -15.35
CA ILE A 615 -3.61 2.34 -16.18
C ILE A 615 -3.01 3.66 -16.65
N LEU A 616 -2.78 3.78 -17.96
CA LEU A 616 -2.15 4.93 -18.58
C LEU A 616 -3.20 5.71 -19.37
N ASP A 617 -3.95 6.56 -18.67
CA ASP A 617 -4.97 7.42 -19.26
C ASP A 617 -4.78 8.84 -18.72
N TYR A 618 -4.61 9.81 -19.62
CA TYR A 618 -4.26 11.18 -19.26
C TYR A 618 -5.31 12.16 -19.76
N ASN A 619 -5.51 13.23 -19.01
CA ASN A 619 -6.40 14.31 -19.42
C ASN A 619 -5.96 14.91 -20.78
N PRO A 620 -6.88 15.08 -21.74
CA PRO A 620 -6.62 15.76 -23.02
C PRO A 620 -5.87 17.08 -22.93
N ASP A 621 -6.15 17.91 -21.93
CA ASP A 621 -5.49 19.21 -21.75
C ASP A 621 -3.99 19.05 -21.44
N LEU A 622 -3.62 17.98 -20.73
CA LEU A 622 -2.23 17.63 -20.47
C LEU A 622 -1.56 17.12 -21.74
N ILE A 623 -2.23 16.27 -22.53
CA ILE A 623 -1.73 15.79 -23.82
C ILE A 623 -1.47 16.96 -24.78
N GLN A 624 -2.41 17.90 -24.90
CA GLN A 624 -2.24 19.11 -25.71
C GLN A 624 -1.03 19.94 -25.25
N SER A 625 -0.83 20.03 -23.93
CA SER A 625 0.30 20.73 -23.34
C SER A 625 1.64 20.03 -23.65
N GLN A 626 1.65 18.69 -23.72
CA GLN A 626 2.84 17.93 -24.16
C GLN A 626 3.15 18.14 -25.65
N VAL A 627 2.14 18.25 -26.52
CA VAL A 627 2.35 18.61 -27.93
C VAL A 627 2.97 20.01 -28.04
N LEU A 628 2.45 20.99 -27.30
CA LEU A 628 3.04 22.33 -27.27
C LEU A 628 4.49 22.32 -26.72
N ALA A 629 4.76 21.48 -25.71
CA ALA A 629 6.10 21.28 -25.16
C ALA A 629 7.09 20.64 -26.14
N ALA A 630 6.64 19.67 -26.96
CA ALA A 630 7.43 19.07 -28.02
C ALA A 630 7.86 20.11 -29.07
N ILE A 631 6.91 20.96 -29.49
CA ILE A 631 7.20 22.07 -30.40
C ILE A 631 8.18 23.06 -29.74
N ALA A 632 7.99 23.38 -28.45
CA ALA A 632 8.91 24.25 -27.70
C ALA A 632 10.35 23.71 -27.67
N ALA A 633 10.49 22.37 -27.60
CA ALA A 633 11.76 21.65 -27.63
C ALA A 633 12.40 21.55 -29.03
N GLY A 634 11.72 22.06 -30.07
CA GLY A 634 12.24 22.09 -31.43
C GLY A 634 11.76 20.95 -32.32
N ILE A 635 10.81 20.13 -31.87
CA ILE A 635 10.12 19.13 -32.69
C ILE A 635 9.04 19.88 -33.49
N GLU A 636 9.46 20.58 -34.54
CA GLU A 636 8.62 21.50 -35.30
C GLU A 636 8.11 20.90 -36.62
N GLU A 637 8.83 19.92 -37.17
CA GLU A 637 8.47 19.27 -38.44
C GLU A 637 7.25 18.36 -38.25
N ASN A 638 6.29 18.41 -39.18
CA ASN A 638 5.06 17.62 -39.08
C ASN A 638 5.31 16.11 -38.95
N SER A 639 6.25 15.56 -39.73
CA SER A 639 6.64 14.14 -39.68
C SER A 639 7.18 13.74 -38.30
N LYS A 640 8.02 14.59 -37.70
CA LYS A 640 8.60 14.37 -36.37
C LYS A 640 7.59 14.57 -35.24
N LEU A 641 6.60 15.44 -35.44
CA LEU A 641 5.48 15.58 -34.51
C LEU A 641 4.52 14.40 -34.56
N GLU A 642 4.28 13.82 -35.74
CA GLU A 642 3.54 12.56 -35.89
C GLU A 642 4.28 11.42 -35.17
N GLU A 643 5.58 11.26 -35.41
CA GLU A 643 6.44 10.30 -34.71
C GLU A 643 6.44 10.53 -33.19
N PHE A 644 6.47 11.79 -32.73
CA PHE A 644 6.33 12.13 -31.31
C PHE A 644 4.98 11.68 -30.74
N TYR A 645 3.90 11.96 -31.46
CA TYR A 645 2.55 11.70 -30.98
C TYR A 645 2.22 10.20 -30.97
N GLU A 646 2.76 9.43 -31.91
CA GLU A 646 2.70 7.97 -31.92
C GLU A 646 3.42 7.35 -30.70
N ASN A 647 4.56 7.94 -30.31
CA ASN A 647 5.32 7.52 -29.13
C ASN A 647 4.75 8.09 -27.81
N LEU A 648 3.82 9.04 -27.86
CA LEU A 648 3.22 9.65 -26.67
C LEU A 648 2.15 8.73 -26.08
N ILE A 649 2.48 8.04 -24.99
CA ILE A 649 1.53 7.17 -24.29
C ILE A 649 0.31 7.96 -23.83
N GLY A 650 -0.88 7.35 -23.92
CA GLY A 650 -2.15 7.95 -23.50
C GLY A 650 -2.73 8.90 -24.54
N SER A 651 -2.09 9.09 -25.70
CA SER A 651 -2.67 9.82 -26.82
C SER A 651 -3.88 9.07 -27.40
N ARG A 652 -5.05 9.70 -27.34
CA ARG A 652 -6.31 9.20 -27.95
C ARG A 652 -6.93 10.17 -28.93
N GLU A 653 -6.46 11.41 -28.92
CA GLU A 653 -7.02 12.47 -29.75
C GLU A 653 -6.35 12.49 -31.12
N ASP A 654 -6.99 13.18 -32.06
CA ASP A 654 -6.39 13.43 -33.35
C ASP A 654 -5.36 14.57 -33.24
N LEU A 655 -4.11 14.30 -33.60
CA LEU A 655 -3.02 15.29 -33.60
C LEU A 655 -3.39 16.53 -34.44
N THR A 656 -4.09 16.33 -35.57
CA THR A 656 -4.50 17.44 -36.44
C THR A 656 -5.47 18.38 -35.73
N ALA A 657 -6.43 17.83 -34.99
CA ALA A 657 -7.35 18.60 -34.15
C ALA A 657 -6.61 19.37 -33.04
N LEU A 658 -5.65 18.74 -32.37
CA LEU A 658 -4.82 19.39 -31.34
C LEU A 658 -4.03 20.57 -31.89
N LEU A 659 -3.32 20.38 -33.01
CA LEU A 659 -2.56 21.42 -33.69
C LEU A 659 -3.47 22.57 -34.16
N LYS A 660 -4.65 22.26 -34.70
CA LYS A 660 -5.66 23.26 -35.08
C LYS A 660 -6.13 24.07 -33.87
N GLY A 661 -6.32 23.42 -32.72
CA GLY A 661 -6.65 24.07 -31.45
C GLY A 661 -5.57 25.07 -31.00
N LEU A 662 -4.31 24.64 -31.01
CA LEU A 662 -3.16 25.49 -30.66
C LEU A 662 -3.01 26.69 -31.60
N ARG A 663 -3.22 26.49 -32.91
CA ARG A 663 -3.23 27.58 -33.92
C ARG A 663 -4.36 28.57 -33.69
N LYS A 664 -5.58 28.08 -33.46
CA LYS A 664 -6.75 28.94 -33.18
C LYS A 664 -6.52 29.83 -31.95
N ARG A 665 -5.81 29.30 -30.96
CA ARG A 665 -5.39 29.99 -29.73
C ARG A 665 -4.11 30.84 -29.91
N ARG A 666 -3.53 30.90 -31.11
CA ARG A 666 -2.31 31.68 -31.46
C ARG A 666 -1.05 31.28 -30.66
N LEU A 667 -0.96 30.01 -30.28
CA LEU A 667 0.21 29.48 -29.56
C LEU A 667 1.28 28.91 -30.51
N ILE A 668 0.87 28.56 -31.73
CA ILE A 668 1.75 28.10 -32.80
C ILE A 668 1.32 28.71 -34.15
N GLU A 669 2.25 28.79 -35.09
CA GLU A 669 2.05 29.14 -36.49
C GLU A 669 2.48 27.99 -37.40
N SER A 670 1.78 27.74 -38.50
CA SER A 670 2.22 26.74 -39.50
C SER A 670 2.91 27.43 -40.68
N ARG A 671 4.10 26.95 -41.06
CA ARG A 671 4.86 27.41 -42.22
C ARG A 671 5.53 26.22 -42.91
N GLU A 672 5.26 26.00 -44.20
CA GLU A 672 5.97 25.02 -45.04
C GLU A 672 6.10 23.60 -44.42
N GLY A 673 5.04 23.10 -43.79
CA GLY A 673 5.07 21.77 -43.13
C GLY A 673 5.74 21.75 -41.74
N MET A 674 6.13 22.91 -41.22
CA MET A 674 6.58 23.10 -39.85
C MET A 674 5.51 23.81 -39.00
N HIS A 675 5.49 23.51 -37.71
CA HIS A 675 4.70 24.19 -36.69
C HIS A 675 5.66 24.93 -35.77
N LEU A 676 5.73 26.25 -35.91
CA LEU A 676 6.61 27.11 -35.14
C LEU A 676 5.88 27.64 -33.91
N ILE A 677 6.54 27.58 -32.76
CA ILE A 677 5.97 28.09 -31.51
C ILE A 677 5.99 29.63 -31.46
N THR A 678 4.91 30.26 -31.02
CA THR A 678 4.88 31.72 -30.79
C THR A 678 5.59 32.08 -29.49
N THR A 679 5.87 33.37 -29.27
CA THR A 679 6.43 33.86 -28.00
C THR A 679 5.52 33.52 -26.81
N LEU A 680 4.20 33.69 -26.98
CA LEU A 680 3.21 33.32 -25.96
C LEU A 680 3.15 31.79 -25.77
N GLY A 681 3.14 31.01 -26.85
CA GLY A 681 3.18 29.55 -26.77
C GLY A 681 4.41 29.06 -26.00
N ARG A 682 5.58 29.65 -26.27
CA ARG A 682 6.83 29.32 -25.58
C ARG A 682 6.79 29.70 -24.11
N ALA A 683 6.25 30.88 -23.77
CA ALA A 683 6.10 31.30 -22.38
C ALA A 683 5.18 30.36 -21.58
N ILE A 684 4.06 29.93 -22.16
CA ILE A 684 3.14 28.96 -21.54
C ILE A 684 3.82 27.61 -21.38
N ALA A 685 4.44 27.08 -22.44
CA ALA A 685 5.11 25.78 -22.42
C ALA A 685 6.23 25.70 -21.37
N LEU A 686 7.12 26.69 -21.33
CA LEU A 686 8.21 26.76 -20.35
C LEU A 686 7.70 26.82 -18.91
N SER A 687 6.48 27.30 -18.69
CA SER A 687 5.89 27.53 -17.36
C SER A 687 5.13 26.34 -16.82
N PHE A 688 5.08 25.23 -17.56
CA PHE A 688 4.33 24.02 -17.19
C PHE A 688 2.86 24.30 -16.89
N PHE A 689 2.31 25.36 -17.47
CA PHE A 689 0.88 25.62 -17.45
C PHE A 689 0.21 24.77 -18.53
N THR A 690 -1.00 24.32 -18.24
CA THR A 690 -1.88 23.88 -19.31
C THR A 690 -2.17 25.05 -20.26
N VAL A 691 -2.59 24.73 -21.48
CA VAL A 691 -2.97 25.76 -22.46
C VAL A 691 -4.06 26.69 -21.90
N ASP A 692 -5.05 26.14 -21.22
CA ASP A 692 -6.15 26.92 -20.67
C ASP A 692 -5.76 27.74 -19.43
N GLU A 693 -4.90 27.22 -18.55
CA GLU A 693 -4.31 28.00 -17.46
C GLU A 693 -3.52 29.19 -17.99
N GLY A 694 -2.64 28.97 -18.98
CA GLY A 694 -1.84 30.03 -19.58
C GLY A 694 -2.70 31.15 -20.17
N LEU A 695 -3.78 30.78 -20.89
CA LEU A 695 -4.73 31.75 -21.44
C LEU A 695 -5.60 32.43 -20.38
N MET A 696 -5.90 31.75 -19.27
CA MET A 696 -6.58 32.33 -18.11
C MET A 696 -5.70 33.39 -17.44
N ILE A 697 -4.41 33.11 -17.25
CA ILE A 697 -3.42 34.07 -16.74
C ILE A 697 -3.35 35.30 -17.65
N VAL A 698 -3.28 35.13 -18.97
CA VAL A 698 -3.32 36.26 -19.92
C VAL A 698 -4.55 37.14 -19.67
N LYS A 699 -5.73 36.56 -19.47
CA LYS A 699 -6.97 37.33 -19.21
C LYS A 699 -6.91 38.07 -17.86
N GLU A 700 -6.39 37.43 -16.82
CA GLU A 700 -6.32 38.04 -15.49
C GLU A 700 -5.25 39.16 -15.41
N ILE A 701 -4.13 39.03 -16.12
CA ILE A 701 -3.14 40.11 -16.28
C ILE A 701 -3.79 41.34 -16.93
N HIS A 702 -4.50 41.18 -18.05
CA HIS A 702 -5.21 42.29 -18.69
C HIS A 702 -6.29 42.93 -17.82
N ARG A 703 -6.81 42.20 -16.81
CA ARG A 703 -7.77 42.70 -15.83
C ARG A 703 -7.11 43.41 -14.65
N GLY A 704 -5.78 43.58 -14.67
CA GLY A 704 -5.02 44.22 -13.59
C GLY A 704 -5.10 43.44 -12.28
N LYS A 705 -5.17 42.11 -12.33
CA LYS A 705 -5.22 41.28 -11.13
C LYS A 705 -3.85 41.18 -10.49
N ASP A 706 -3.85 41.15 -9.16
CA ASP A 706 -2.64 41.00 -8.37
C ASP A 706 -1.93 39.67 -8.71
N PRO A 707 -0.64 39.69 -9.13
CA PRO A 707 0.11 38.50 -9.49
C PRO A 707 0.28 37.48 -8.38
N LEU A 708 0.40 37.92 -7.13
CA LEU A 708 0.49 37.03 -5.99
C LEU A 708 -0.85 36.31 -5.78
N ILE A 709 -1.97 36.99 -5.94
CA ILE A 709 -3.30 36.35 -5.87
C ILE A 709 -3.51 35.36 -7.02
N MET A 710 -3.05 35.69 -8.23
CA MET A 710 -3.06 34.75 -9.35
C MET A 710 -2.24 33.51 -9.03
N ALA A 711 -1.02 33.67 -8.50
CA ALA A 711 -0.14 32.56 -8.17
C ALA A 711 -0.70 31.69 -7.02
N ILE A 712 -1.30 32.28 -5.98
CA ILE A 712 -1.97 31.54 -4.90
C ILE A 712 -3.14 30.70 -5.43
N ARG A 713 -3.88 31.19 -6.42
CA ARG A 713 -4.99 30.44 -7.03
C ARG A 713 -4.52 29.25 -7.88
N LEU A 714 -3.32 29.33 -8.43
CA LEU A 714 -2.69 28.23 -9.16
C LEU A 714 -2.06 27.21 -8.20
N GLU A 715 -1.56 27.65 -7.05
CA GLU A 715 -0.92 26.80 -6.05
C GLU A 715 -1.46 27.14 -4.66
N PHE A 716 -2.45 26.36 -4.21
CA PHE A 716 -3.13 26.63 -2.95
C PHE A 716 -2.52 25.86 -1.77
N PHE A 717 -2.21 26.54 -0.67
CA PHE A 717 -1.78 25.86 0.55
C PHE A 717 -2.97 25.36 1.36
N GLU A 718 -3.26 24.06 1.27
CA GLU A 718 -4.35 23.42 2.02
C GLU A 718 -3.89 22.66 3.29
N ASN A 719 -2.58 22.43 3.43
CA ASN A 719 -2.01 21.51 4.42
C ASN A 719 -1.90 22.14 5.83
N VAL A 720 -3.05 22.58 6.35
CA VAL A 720 -3.21 23.13 7.71
C VAL A 720 -4.02 22.16 8.56
N TYR A 721 -3.48 21.78 9.72
CA TYR A 721 -4.06 20.78 10.59
C TYR A 721 -4.30 21.32 12.00
N LEU A 722 -5.21 20.69 12.74
CA LEU A 722 -5.33 20.90 14.18
C LEU A 722 -4.15 20.26 14.91
N THR A 723 -3.68 20.86 16.01
CA THR A 723 -2.67 20.23 16.86
C THR A 723 -3.26 19.07 17.67
N GLU A 724 -2.39 18.18 18.15
CA GLU A 724 -2.73 17.03 18.99
C GLU A 724 -3.52 17.46 20.24
N GLU A 725 -3.13 18.56 20.88
CA GLU A 725 -3.75 19.06 22.11
C GLU A 725 -5.21 19.47 21.86
N VAL A 726 -5.46 20.15 20.73
CA VAL A 726 -6.83 20.54 20.35
C VAL A 726 -7.67 19.29 20.14
N LYS A 727 -7.17 18.35 19.33
CA LYS A 727 -7.91 17.12 19.02
C LYS A 727 -8.20 16.30 20.27
N LYS A 728 -7.22 16.15 21.15
CA LYS A 728 -7.35 15.40 22.41
C LYS A 728 -8.45 15.98 23.30
N VAL A 729 -8.52 17.30 23.46
CA VAL A 729 -9.60 17.95 24.22
C VAL A 729 -10.97 17.66 23.60
N PHE A 730 -11.13 17.77 22.29
CA PHE A 730 -12.42 17.48 21.64
C PHE A 730 -12.82 16.01 21.78
N LEU A 731 -11.87 15.08 21.65
CA LEU A 731 -12.13 13.66 21.78
C LEU A 731 -12.45 13.27 23.23
N ASP A 732 -11.63 13.69 24.19
CA ASP A 732 -11.74 13.22 25.58
C ASP A 732 -12.93 13.86 26.30
N GLU A 733 -13.14 15.17 26.11
CA GLU A 733 -14.10 15.97 26.89
C GLU A 733 -15.47 16.11 26.21
N PHE A 734 -15.47 16.21 24.88
CA PHE A 734 -16.69 16.40 24.11
C PHE A 734 -17.15 15.13 23.41
N LYS A 735 -16.35 14.06 23.42
CA LYS A 735 -16.60 12.82 22.65
C LYS A 735 -16.87 13.13 21.16
N MET A 736 -16.22 14.18 20.67
CA MET A 736 -16.35 14.65 19.29
C MET A 736 -15.07 14.32 18.53
N ASP A 737 -15.18 13.40 17.57
CA ASP A 737 -14.08 13.16 16.64
C ASP A 737 -14.05 14.23 15.55
N LEU A 738 -12.99 15.03 15.55
CA LEU A 738 -12.79 16.13 14.62
C LEU A 738 -11.93 15.70 13.44
N PRO A 739 -12.27 16.16 12.21
CA PRO A 739 -11.37 16.04 11.08
C PRO A 739 -9.99 16.65 11.38
N ASN A 740 -8.95 16.08 10.78
CA ASN A 740 -7.57 16.57 10.99
C ASN A 740 -7.31 17.92 10.32
N ARG A 741 -7.85 18.10 9.11
CA ARG A 741 -7.67 19.32 8.31
C ARG A 741 -8.50 20.45 8.90
N PHE A 742 -7.90 21.63 8.98
CA PHE A 742 -8.50 22.82 9.55
C PHE A 742 -9.69 23.34 8.72
N PHE A 743 -9.56 23.31 7.40
CA PHE A 743 -10.60 23.77 6.47
C PHE A 743 -11.63 22.67 6.22
N THR A 744 -12.51 22.47 7.19
CA THR A 744 -13.65 21.54 7.06
C THR A 744 -14.92 22.18 7.60
N GLY A 745 -16.07 21.84 7.01
CA GLY A 745 -17.36 22.41 7.41
C GLY A 745 -17.67 22.25 8.91
N ARG A 746 -17.24 21.15 9.54
CA ARG A 746 -17.36 20.94 11.00
C ARG A 746 -16.58 21.98 11.80
N ILE A 747 -15.31 22.21 11.47
CA ILE A 747 -14.46 23.16 12.20
C ILE A 747 -14.94 24.60 11.95
N MET A 748 -15.29 24.92 10.71
CA MET A 748 -15.86 26.22 10.33
C MET A 748 -17.14 26.51 11.13
N GLY A 749 -18.05 25.53 11.26
CA GLY A 749 -19.25 25.65 12.08
C GLY A 749 -18.97 25.84 13.58
N ILE A 750 -17.98 25.12 14.13
CA ILE A 750 -17.53 25.31 15.52
C ILE A 750 -16.95 26.71 15.72
N ALA A 751 -16.15 27.19 14.77
CA ALA A 751 -15.53 28.51 14.82
C ALA A 751 -16.57 29.63 14.73
N ALA A 752 -17.69 29.43 14.04
CA ALA A 752 -18.80 30.37 13.98
C ALA A 752 -19.74 30.32 15.20
N SER A 753 -19.76 29.22 15.95
CA SER A 753 -20.72 29.01 17.05
C SER A 753 -20.38 29.79 18.33
N THR A 754 -21.19 30.79 18.68
CA THR A 754 -21.10 31.53 19.96
C THR A 754 -21.48 30.69 21.18
N ARG A 755 -22.46 29.78 21.05
CA ARG A 755 -22.91 28.88 22.13
C ARG A 755 -21.79 27.93 22.56
N PHE A 756 -21.06 27.37 21.60
CA PHE A 756 -19.97 26.44 21.86
C PHE A 756 -18.80 27.12 22.57
N LYS A 757 -18.44 28.34 22.15
CA LYS A 757 -17.37 29.14 22.79
C LYS A 757 -17.66 29.45 24.26
N ARG A 758 -18.91 29.76 24.61
CA ARG A 758 -19.30 30.03 26.00
C ARG A 758 -19.12 28.79 26.90
N ARG A 759 -19.38 27.60 26.36
CA ARG A 759 -19.14 26.32 27.05
C ARG A 759 -17.64 26.08 27.25
N LEU A 760 -16.84 26.28 26.20
CA LEU A 760 -15.38 26.13 26.28
C LEU A 760 -14.71 27.12 27.25
N LYS A 761 -15.15 28.38 27.30
CA LYS A 761 -14.55 29.40 28.18
C LYS A 761 -14.55 29.01 29.67
N ARG A 762 -15.49 28.15 30.09
CA ARG A 762 -15.61 27.68 31.48
C ARG A 762 -14.63 26.57 31.86
N SER A 763 -14.21 25.75 30.89
CA SER A 763 -13.44 24.52 31.16
C SER A 763 -12.07 24.49 30.44
N PHE A 764 -11.93 25.18 29.32
CA PHE A 764 -10.73 25.19 28.46
C PHE A 764 -10.51 26.60 27.87
N GLY A 765 -10.05 27.54 28.71
CA GLY A 765 -9.89 28.95 28.34
C GLY A 765 -8.96 29.18 27.15
N TRP A 766 -7.84 28.44 27.06
CA TRP A 766 -6.88 28.55 25.96
C TRP A 766 -7.48 28.14 24.60
N LEU A 767 -8.32 27.09 24.58
CA LEU A 767 -8.96 26.61 23.35
C LEU A 767 -10.06 27.59 22.90
N SER A 768 -10.80 28.16 23.87
CA SER A 768 -11.76 29.23 23.60
C SER A 768 -11.08 30.46 22.96
N GLN A 769 -9.91 30.86 23.48
CA GLN A 769 -9.11 31.95 22.90
C GLN A 769 -8.62 31.61 21.49
N SER A 770 -8.17 30.37 21.25
CA SER A 770 -7.71 29.92 19.94
C SER A 770 -8.83 29.99 18.89
N ILE A 771 -10.01 29.48 19.22
CA ILE A 771 -11.18 29.52 18.32
C ILE A 771 -11.67 30.96 18.09
N ALA A 772 -11.56 31.84 19.09
CA ALA A 772 -11.86 33.26 18.92
C ALA A 772 -10.86 33.92 17.96
N LEU A 773 -9.57 33.57 18.06
CA LEU A 773 -8.54 34.05 17.16
C LEU A 773 -8.76 33.56 15.73
N TRP A 774 -9.13 32.28 15.54
CA TRP A 774 -9.46 31.74 14.22
C TRP A 774 -10.61 32.51 13.56
N GLN A 775 -11.68 32.76 14.31
CA GLN A 775 -12.82 33.52 13.78
C GLN A 775 -12.41 34.94 13.38
N LYS A 776 -11.63 35.61 14.23
CA LYS A 776 -11.20 36.99 14.00
C LYS A 776 -10.25 37.12 12.81
N VAL A 777 -9.36 36.14 12.61
CA VAL A 777 -8.26 36.24 11.64
C VAL A 777 -8.62 35.57 10.31
N PHE A 778 -9.22 34.39 10.33
CA PHE A 778 -9.45 33.59 9.12
C PHE A 778 -10.92 33.59 8.67
N PHE A 779 -11.89 33.62 9.58
CA PHE A 779 -13.31 33.50 9.24
C PHE A 779 -14.11 34.81 9.34
N SER A 780 -13.47 35.95 9.06
CA SER A 780 -14.06 37.29 9.18
C SER A 780 -14.56 37.90 7.86
N CYS A 781 -14.79 37.08 6.83
CA CYS A 781 -15.24 37.57 5.52
C CYS A 781 -16.75 37.89 5.50
N ASN A 782 -17.14 38.81 4.60
CA ASN A 782 -18.54 39.24 4.43
C ASN A 782 -19.28 38.49 3.30
N CYS A 783 -18.76 37.35 2.85
CA CYS A 783 -19.38 36.56 1.78
C CYS A 783 -20.70 35.95 2.25
N GLY A 784 -21.68 35.85 1.34
CA GLY A 784 -22.98 35.25 1.66
C GLY A 784 -22.92 33.80 2.14
N ASN A 785 -21.86 33.07 1.75
CA ASN A 785 -21.62 31.68 2.15
C ASN A 785 -20.68 31.55 3.35
N ALA A 786 -20.28 32.64 4.01
CA ALA A 786 -19.39 32.57 5.17
C ALA A 786 -20.00 31.71 6.30
N PRO A 787 -19.22 30.84 6.99
CA PRO A 787 -17.77 30.63 6.89
C PRO A 787 -17.34 29.57 5.85
N TYR A 788 -18.23 29.09 4.99
CA TYR A 788 -18.00 27.99 4.03
C TYR A 788 -17.53 28.44 2.64
N CYS A 789 -17.03 29.67 2.52
CA CYS A 789 -16.39 30.17 1.29
C CYS A 789 -14.86 30.08 1.38
N ASP A 790 -14.19 30.11 0.22
CA ASP A 790 -12.73 29.96 0.09
C ASP A 790 -11.93 31.16 0.63
N CYS A 791 -12.60 32.20 1.13
CA CYS A 791 -11.92 33.38 1.69
C CYS A 791 -11.02 33.03 2.88
N ALA A 792 -11.42 32.10 3.76
CA ALA A 792 -10.62 31.76 4.93
C ALA A 792 -9.28 31.11 4.56
N GLU A 793 -9.35 30.27 3.55
CA GLU A 793 -8.26 29.59 2.88
C GLU A 793 -7.33 30.60 2.19
N LEU A 794 -7.86 31.59 1.48
CA LEU A 794 -7.07 32.63 0.82
C LEU A 794 -6.35 33.52 1.86
N ILE A 795 -7.05 33.90 2.93
CA ILE A 795 -6.48 34.69 4.02
C ILE A 795 -5.36 33.91 4.72
N MET A 796 -5.51 32.60 4.90
CA MET A 796 -4.45 31.76 5.46
C MET A 796 -3.20 31.75 4.57
N ASN A 797 -3.36 31.57 3.26
CA ASN A 797 -2.26 31.59 2.30
C ASN A 797 -1.52 32.93 2.33
N GLN A 798 -2.25 34.04 2.23
CA GLN A 798 -1.70 35.39 2.39
C GLN A 798 -0.98 35.56 3.71
N LYS A 799 -1.51 35.00 4.81
CA LYS A 799 -0.89 35.08 6.12
C LYS A 799 0.46 34.36 6.17
N LEU A 800 0.55 33.16 5.60
CA LEU A 800 1.79 32.39 5.53
C LEU A 800 2.84 33.14 4.69
N ILE A 801 2.43 33.71 3.56
CA ILE A 801 3.30 34.51 2.69
C ILE A 801 3.74 35.81 3.39
N ASP A 802 2.85 36.49 4.10
CA ASP A 802 3.19 37.69 4.88
C ASP A 802 4.19 37.40 6.01
N LEU A 803 4.05 36.26 6.70
CA LEU A 803 5.03 35.84 7.70
C LEU A 803 6.42 35.63 7.07
N ARG A 804 6.47 35.13 5.83
CA ARG A 804 7.71 35.00 5.08
C ARG A 804 8.25 36.36 4.63
N MET A 805 7.49 37.08 3.80
CA MET A 805 7.93 38.32 3.13
C MET A 805 8.13 39.49 4.10
N LYS A 806 7.18 39.73 5.01
CA LYS A 806 7.17 40.93 5.87
C LYS A 806 7.87 40.72 7.19
N GLN A 807 7.85 39.49 7.73
CA GLN A 807 8.45 39.19 9.04
C GLN A 807 9.77 38.43 8.96
N GLY A 808 10.22 38.03 7.75
CA GLY A 808 11.51 37.36 7.59
C GLY A 808 11.55 35.94 8.15
N MET A 809 10.40 35.30 8.37
CA MET A 809 10.39 33.99 9.02
C MET A 809 10.80 32.87 8.06
N THR A 810 11.62 31.94 8.54
CA THR A 810 11.89 30.68 7.84
C THR A 810 10.65 29.76 7.87
N PRO A 811 10.53 28.76 6.98
CA PRO A 811 9.43 27.78 7.03
C PRO A 811 9.26 27.10 8.40
N LYS A 812 10.37 26.81 9.11
CA LYS A 812 10.34 26.24 10.46
C LYS A 812 9.85 27.23 11.51
N GLN A 813 10.25 28.49 11.41
CA GLN A 813 9.76 29.56 12.28
C GLN A 813 8.26 29.83 12.05
N ILE A 814 7.79 29.82 10.80
CA ILE A 814 6.36 29.92 10.44
C ILE A 814 5.59 28.75 11.05
N SER A 815 6.07 27.52 10.87
CA SER A 815 5.47 26.32 11.47
C SER A 815 5.29 26.47 12.99
N LYS A 816 6.35 26.86 13.70
CA LYS A 816 6.28 27.12 15.16
C LYS A 816 5.37 28.29 15.53
N HIS A 817 5.31 29.34 14.70
CA HIS A 817 4.43 30.48 14.91
C HIS A 817 2.96 30.05 14.82
N MET A 818 2.61 29.26 13.80
CA MET A 818 1.27 28.73 13.60
C MET A 818 0.83 27.84 14.76
N GLU A 819 1.72 26.95 15.21
CA GLU A 819 1.47 26.05 16.33
C GLU A 819 1.26 26.83 17.64
N ARG A 820 2.17 27.75 18.00
CA ARG A 820 2.10 28.49 19.27
C ARG A 820 0.98 29.52 19.33
N LYS A 821 0.76 30.27 18.25
CA LYS A 821 -0.18 31.39 18.25
C LYS A 821 -1.60 30.97 17.92
N TYR A 822 -1.76 30.01 17.03
CA TYR A 822 -3.05 29.60 16.51
C TYR A 822 -3.43 28.17 16.92
N ASN A 823 -2.57 27.37 17.57
CA ASN A 823 -2.81 25.94 17.79
C ASN A 823 -3.18 25.22 16.47
N LEU A 824 -2.49 25.60 15.40
CA LEU A 824 -2.59 24.99 14.07
C LEU A 824 -1.23 24.45 13.66
N LYS A 825 -1.19 23.20 13.23
CA LYS A 825 0.00 22.55 12.72
C LYS A 825 0.12 22.81 11.22
N VAL A 826 1.25 23.36 10.83
CA VAL A 826 1.66 23.48 9.43
C VAL A 826 3.07 22.92 9.33
N TYR A 827 3.31 21.98 8.42
CA TYR A 827 4.61 21.33 8.33
C TYR A 827 5.61 22.18 7.53
N SER A 828 6.85 22.27 8.02
CA SER A 828 7.88 23.10 7.39
C SER A 828 8.28 22.61 5.99
N GLY A 829 8.27 21.30 5.75
CA GLY A 829 8.55 20.74 4.42
C GLY A 829 7.44 21.07 3.39
N ASP A 830 6.18 21.10 3.82
CA ASP A 830 5.09 21.55 2.94
C ASP A 830 5.18 23.06 2.67
N LEU A 831 5.55 23.86 3.67
CA LEU A 831 5.77 25.30 3.49
C LEU A 831 6.91 25.58 2.52
N LEU A 832 8.01 24.84 2.62
CA LEU A 832 9.14 24.98 1.70
C LEU A 832 8.69 24.66 0.26
N ARG A 833 8.02 23.52 0.05
CA ARG A 833 7.46 23.15 -1.27
C ARG A 833 6.46 24.19 -1.78
N PHE A 834 5.60 24.70 -0.91
CA PHE A 834 4.64 25.73 -1.27
C PHE A 834 5.30 27.02 -1.74
N PHE A 835 6.29 27.54 -0.99
CA PHE A 835 7.01 28.73 -1.41
C PHE A 835 7.79 28.48 -2.70
N ASP A 836 8.35 27.28 -2.88
CA ASP A 836 9.07 26.90 -4.10
C ASP A 836 8.14 26.86 -5.31
N ASN A 837 7.01 26.15 -5.20
CA ASN A 837 5.99 26.11 -6.25
C ASN A 837 5.44 27.52 -6.53
N LEU A 838 5.18 28.33 -5.50
CA LEU A 838 4.69 29.70 -5.64
C LEU A 838 5.67 30.57 -6.43
N VAL A 839 6.98 30.46 -6.16
CA VAL A 839 8.03 31.15 -6.94
C VAL A 839 8.00 30.70 -8.40
N HIS A 840 7.91 29.39 -8.67
CA HIS A 840 7.81 28.88 -10.05
C HIS A 840 6.55 29.38 -10.79
N ARG A 841 5.40 29.41 -10.12
CA ARG A 841 4.15 29.96 -10.69
C ARG A 841 4.29 31.45 -10.97
N LEU A 842 4.87 32.22 -10.05
CA LEU A 842 5.15 33.65 -10.24
C LEU A 842 6.11 33.88 -11.41
N GLN A 843 7.19 33.11 -11.53
CA GLN A 843 8.10 33.18 -12.68
C GLN A 843 7.37 32.87 -13.98
N GLY A 844 6.48 31.88 -13.99
CA GLY A 844 5.66 31.55 -15.15
C GLY A 844 4.72 32.69 -15.56
N ILE A 845 4.01 33.28 -14.59
CA ILE A 845 3.18 34.48 -14.80
C ILE A 845 4.06 35.63 -15.33
N GLY A 846 5.26 35.80 -14.79
CA GLY A 846 6.23 36.81 -15.22
C GLY A 846 6.64 36.66 -16.68
N ARG A 847 6.90 35.43 -17.15
CA ARG A 847 7.19 35.16 -18.57
C ARG A 847 6.02 35.55 -19.47
N ILE A 848 4.78 35.29 -19.04
CA ILE A 848 3.59 35.69 -19.79
C ILE A 848 3.46 37.23 -19.79
N ALA A 849 3.60 37.88 -18.63
CA ALA A 849 3.57 39.33 -18.51
C ALA A 849 4.62 40.01 -19.40
N GLN A 850 5.83 39.46 -19.46
CA GLN A 850 6.91 39.93 -20.34
C GLN A 850 6.50 39.88 -21.82
N VAL A 851 5.88 38.79 -22.27
CA VAL A 851 5.37 38.66 -23.64
C VAL A 851 4.25 39.66 -23.93
N LEU A 852 3.41 39.97 -22.94
CA LEU A 852 2.34 40.97 -23.05
C LEU A 852 2.84 42.42 -22.96
N GLY A 853 4.10 42.65 -22.58
CA GLY A 853 4.66 43.99 -22.38
C GLY A 853 4.24 44.66 -21.05
N GLU A 854 3.74 43.88 -20.09
CA GLU A 854 3.18 44.34 -18.81
C GLU A 854 4.28 44.54 -17.75
N ARG A 855 5.07 45.61 -17.92
CA ARG A 855 6.27 45.88 -17.09
C ARG A 855 5.98 46.10 -15.60
N GLU A 856 4.84 46.70 -15.26
CA GLU A 856 4.48 46.91 -13.85
C GLU A 856 4.23 45.57 -13.16
N THR A 857 3.48 44.69 -13.81
CA THR A 857 3.23 43.31 -13.37
C THR A 857 4.55 42.53 -13.21
N GLU A 858 5.47 42.66 -14.18
CA GLU A 858 6.80 42.03 -14.12
C GLU A 858 7.62 42.51 -12.92
N MET A 859 7.64 43.83 -12.66
CA MET A 859 8.34 44.41 -11.52
C MET A 859 7.74 43.95 -10.18
N GLN A 860 6.41 43.94 -10.07
CA GLN A 860 5.72 43.42 -8.89
C GLN A 860 6.08 41.95 -8.63
N ILE A 861 6.09 41.12 -9.67
CA ILE A 861 6.46 39.70 -9.58
C ILE A 861 7.91 39.55 -9.09
N TYR A 862 8.84 40.32 -9.64
CA TYR A 862 10.24 40.28 -9.23
C TYR A 862 10.41 40.65 -7.75
N GLU A 863 9.73 41.71 -7.29
CA GLU A 863 9.77 42.12 -5.87
C GLU A 863 9.19 41.04 -4.94
N VAL A 864 8.08 40.41 -5.33
CA VAL A 864 7.45 39.35 -4.56
C VAL A 864 8.33 38.10 -4.50
N ILE A 865 8.90 37.67 -5.62
CA ILE A 865 9.83 36.53 -5.67
C ILE A 865 11.03 36.82 -4.77
N HIS A 866 11.66 37.98 -4.91
CA HIS A 866 12.82 38.34 -4.09
C HIS A 866 12.49 38.36 -2.60
N ALA A 867 11.32 38.88 -2.22
CA ALA A 867 10.86 38.88 -0.83
C ALA A 867 10.51 37.48 -0.29
N ILE A 868 10.12 36.53 -1.14
CA ILE A 868 9.89 35.12 -0.73
C ILE A 868 11.23 34.38 -0.60
N GLU A 869 12.11 34.52 -1.58
CA GLU A 869 13.42 33.85 -1.60
C GLU A 869 14.31 34.38 -0.50
N THR A 870 14.47 35.71 -0.40
CA THR A 870 15.41 36.38 0.52
C THR A 870 14.71 37.48 1.31
N PRO A 871 13.90 37.14 2.33
CA PRO A 871 13.08 38.13 3.01
C PRO A 871 13.93 39.09 3.86
N LYS A 872 13.54 40.37 3.90
CA LYS A 872 14.20 41.40 4.72
C LYS A 872 13.99 41.09 6.20
N LYS A 873 15.08 40.90 6.96
CA LYS A 873 15.00 40.65 8.40
C LYS A 873 14.55 41.92 9.13
N ILE A 874 13.54 41.80 9.99
CA ILE A 874 13.27 42.84 10.98
C ILE A 874 14.40 42.76 12.01
N ALA A 875 15.18 43.83 12.16
CA ALA A 875 16.20 43.93 13.20
C ALA A 875 15.54 43.59 14.54
N LYS A 876 16.04 42.57 15.23
CA LYS A 876 15.63 42.26 16.60
C LYS A 876 15.95 43.50 17.45
N VAL A 877 14.95 44.31 17.75
CA VAL A 877 15.05 45.28 18.83
C VAL A 877 15.27 44.44 20.08
N GLY A 878 16.48 44.49 20.63
CA GLY A 878 16.83 43.77 21.84
C GLY A 878 15.84 44.15 22.94
N HIS A 879 15.09 43.17 23.43
CA HIS A 879 14.53 43.26 24.76
C HIS A 879 15.66 42.92 25.73
N SER A 880 16.37 43.97 26.13
CA SER A 880 17.13 44.04 27.37
C SER A 880 16.25 43.70 28.56
#